data_AF-A0A2M8F7X2-F1
#
_entry.id   AF-A0A2M8F7X2-F1
#
_cell.length_a   1.000
_cell.length_b   1.000
_cell.length_c   1.000
_cell.angle_alpha   90.00
_cell.angle_beta   90.00
_cell.angle_gamma   90.00
#
_symmetry.space_group_name_H-M   'P 1'
#
loop_
_entity.id
_entity.type
_entity.pdbx_description
1 polymer ?
#
loop_
_entity_poly.entity_id
_entity_poly.type
_entity_poly.pdbx_seq_one_letter_code
_entity_poly.pdbx_strand_id
1 'polypeptide(L)'
;MSTKLTDLAEKLGLTAAELKDKIVELGFELKPRARTVEDDVAALVEDELAAKKNEELDADAPAATDNVTQYEEYIEDQLDKEIIKSQRKMMAGKPLKAKKPGQDKAQVVMTDKDIEIPDQITVKEFSEKTGISPIKVIGELMKNGIMANINQSIDFDTATILADEFSITIKRKRSEAAVEDISTGNLQMLLDEKDKEDLQERPPVVTIMGHVDHGKTSLLDAIRETSVVSGEAGGITQHIGAYQVEKDGRKITFIDTPGHEAFTSMRARGAKITDIVILVVAADEGIKPQTVEALNHARAAEVPIIVAVNKIDKEGANLDKVKSQLAEEGLQPEDWGGQTIMVPVSALTGQGLDNLLEMILLTADLNPLKANPNRPGVATILESHLDPSLGPVATVLINTGTLRTQDPFIVGSIYGRVKLMRDDLGKPIDSALPSTPVRIAGLQETPKAGDILQVVASMDEARRKADQISLLRDTTSAVDGAQGLDSLMTAIQEGRLKHLKVVLKADTLGTLEAVKRSLEDVRKDEVSVKVILGGVGALTESDIMMAAATEGGIALGFNVPANAHVRDVADRNGVQLFTYSIIYQLIDDMKKILSGMLEAEVNEVILGKAEIKAVFLTQKKAMIIGCKVTEGKIENKSRVRVFRGGELVGEGVIGSLKRVNDVVKEIEEGHECGVRFEGDTKLEAGDILESWKLERRERVL
;
A
#
# COMPACT_ATOMS: atom_id res chain seq x y z
N MET A 1 -31.78 -11.05 -28.70
CA MET A 1 -32.36 -12.08 -29.59
C MET A 1 -33.48 -12.75 -28.80
N SER A 2 -34.42 -13.44 -29.45
CA SER A 2 -35.61 -13.98 -28.75
C SER A 2 -35.86 -15.44 -29.15
N THR A 3 -36.02 -16.31 -28.16
CA THR A 3 -36.24 -17.74 -28.33
C THR A 3 -37.73 -18.05 -28.37
N LYS A 4 -38.15 -18.97 -29.23
CA LYS A 4 -39.55 -19.43 -29.27
C LYS A 4 -39.86 -20.28 -28.03
N LEU A 5 -40.96 -19.95 -27.36
CA LEU A 5 -41.41 -20.67 -26.16
C LEU A 5 -41.72 -22.14 -26.44
N THR A 6 -42.11 -22.49 -27.67
CA THR A 6 -42.35 -23.90 -28.07
C THR A 6 -41.05 -24.71 -28.09
N ASP A 7 -39.99 -24.11 -28.63
CA ASP A 7 -38.72 -24.79 -28.85
C ASP A 7 -37.97 -24.93 -27.50
N LEU A 8 -38.08 -23.91 -26.65
CA LEU A 8 -37.56 -23.94 -25.28
C LEU A 8 -38.34 -24.94 -24.40
N ALA A 9 -39.66 -25.02 -24.54
CA ALA A 9 -40.48 -25.97 -23.81
C ALA A 9 -40.17 -27.43 -24.20
N GLU A 10 -39.99 -27.69 -25.50
CA GLU A 10 -39.60 -29.01 -25.99
C GLU A 10 -38.21 -29.42 -25.51
N LYS A 11 -37.25 -28.49 -25.50
CA LYS A 11 -35.89 -28.72 -24.97
C LYS A 11 -35.90 -29.04 -23.47
N LEU A 12 -36.80 -28.42 -22.70
CA LEU A 12 -36.94 -28.64 -21.26
C LEU A 12 -37.92 -29.78 -20.90
N GLY A 13 -38.53 -30.43 -21.88
CA GLY A 13 -39.49 -31.52 -21.67
C GLY A 13 -40.81 -31.08 -21.01
N LEU A 14 -41.17 -29.80 -21.14
CA LEU A 14 -42.39 -29.21 -20.58
C LEU A 14 -43.38 -28.84 -21.69
N THR A 15 -44.65 -28.66 -21.36
CA THR A 15 -45.60 -28.05 -22.29
C THR A 15 -45.42 -26.53 -22.33
N ALA A 16 -45.75 -25.90 -23.46
CA ALA A 16 -45.62 -24.44 -23.60
C ALA A 16 -46.53 -23.62 -22.65
N ALA A 17 -47.51 -24.25 -22.00
CA ALA A 17 -48.32 -23.63 -20.95
C ALA A 17 -47.57 -23.67 -19.60
N GLU A 18 -47.04 -24.84 -19.21
CA GLU A 18 -46.27 -25.01 -17.97
C GLU A 18 -45.00 -24.16 -17.94
N LEU A 19 -44.32 -24.03 -19.09
CA LEU A 19 -43.15 -23.17 -19.19
C LEU A 19 -43.50 -21.70 -18.95
N LYS A 20 -44.66 -21.23 -19.44
CA LYS A 20 -45.10 -19.84 -19.21
C LYS A 20 -45.41 -19.58 -17.75
N ASP A 21 -46.09 -20.51 -17.10
CA ASP A 21 -46.43 -20.38 -15.68
C ASP A 21 -45.16 -20.36 -14.81
N LYS A 22 -44.17 -21.20 -15.12
CA LYS A 22 -42.85 -21.18 -14.44
C LYS A 22 -42.07 -19.89 -14.65
N ILE A 23 -42.08 -19.32 -15.85
CA ILE A 23 -41.40 -18.04 -16.09
C ILE A 23 -42.05 -16.91 -15.29
N VAL A 24 -43.38 -16.92 -15.14
CA VAL A 24 -44.09 -15.96 -14.29
C VAL A 24 -43.83 -16.22 -12.80
N GLU A 25 -43.73 -17.47 -12.37
CA GLU A 25 -43.39 -17.85 -10.99
C GLU A 25 -41.97 -17.39 -10.59
N LEU A 26 -41.03 -17.39 -11.55
CA LEU A 26 -39.69 -16.83 -11.41
C LEU A 26 -39.65 -15.29 -11.46
N GLY A 27 -40.82 -14.64 -11.55
CA GLY A 27 -40.96 -13.19 -11.44
C GLY A 27 -40.81 -12.43 -12.76
N PHE A 28 -40.74 -13.11 -13.91
CA PHE A 28 -40.63 -12.46 -15.22
C PHE A 28 -42.00 -12.23 -15.86
N GLU A 29 -42.25 -11.02 -16.36
CA GLU A 29 -43.54 -10.66 -16.95
C GLU A 29 -43.70 -11.21 -18.39
N LEU A 30 -44.67 -12.10 -18.59
CA LEU A 30 -45.06 -12.62 -19.91
C LEU A 30 -46.51 -12.23 -20.26
N LYS A 31 -46.71 -11.66 -21.45
CA LYS A 31 -48.06 -11.40 -21.97
C LYS A 31 -48.78 -12.74 -22.23
N PRO A 32 -50.09 -12.88 -21.97
CA PRO A 32 -50.81 -14.16 -22.05
C PRO A 32 -50.69 -14.89 -23.42
N ARG A 33 -50.51 -14.13 -24.51
CA ARG A 33 -50.36 -14.64 -25.88
C ARG A 33 -48.94 -14.58 -26.43
N ALA A 34 -47.93 -14.30 -25.61
CA ALA A 34 -46.54 -14.28 -26.04
C ALA A 34 -46.12 -15.65 -26.61
N ARG A 35 -45.39 -15.63 -27.73
CA ARG A 35 -44.87 -16.83 -28.42
C ARG A 35 -43.35 -16.96 -28.32
N THR A 36 -42.68 -15.92 -27.83
CA THR A 36 -41.23 -15.83 -27.69
C THR A 36 -40.90 -15.22 -26.34
N VAL A 37 -39.72 -15.55 -25.82
CA VAL A 37 -39.12 -15.01 -24.60
C VAL A 37 -37.71 -14.52 -24.92
N GLU A 38 -37.18 -13.55 -24.17
CA GLU A 38 -35.81 -13.07 -24.36
C GLU A 38 -34.80 -14.15 -23.92
N ASP A 39 -33.64 -14.19 -24.57
CA ASP A 39 -32.69 -15.30 -24.45
C ASP A 39 -31.98 -15.36 -23.08
N ASP A 40 -31.83 -14.22 -22.42
CA ASP A 40 -31.32 -14.08 -21.06
C ASP A 40 -32.29 -14.69 -20.03
N VAL A 41 -33.60 -14.43 -20.18
CA VAL A 41 -34.64 -15.05 -19.37
C VAL A 41 -34.74 -16.55 -19.66
N ALA A 42 -34.58 -16.96 -20.93
CA ALA A 42 -34.55 -18.37 -21.30
C ALA A 42 -33.41 -19.13 -20.60
N ALA A 43 -32.19 -18.57 -20.59
CA ALA A 43 -31.03 -19.20 -19.95
C ALA A 43 -31.21 -19.37 -18.43
N LEU A 44 -31.75 -18.35 -17.75
CA LEU A 44 -32.03 -18.41 -16.30
C LEU A 44 -33.03 -19.51 -15.96
N VAL A 45 -34.07 -19.69 -16.78
CA VAL A 45 -35.10 -20.73 -16.58
C VAL A 45 -34.52 -22.13 -16.81
N GLU A 46 -33.60 -22.29 -17.77
CA GLU A 46 -32.91 -23.56 -17.99
C GLU A 46 -32.03 -23.96 -16.79
N ASP A 47 -31.26 -23.01 -16.24
CA ASP A 47 -30.36 -23.25 -15.11
C ASP A 47 -31.13 -23.61 -13.83
N GLU A 48 -32.26 -22.95 -13.57
CA GLU A 48 -33.04 -23.19 -12.36
C GLU A 48 -33.81 -24.52 -12.40
N LEU A 49 -34.28 -24.94 -13.59
CA LEU A 49 -34.87 -26.26 -13.77
C LEU A 49 -33.83 -27.39 -13.67
N ALA A 50 -32.59 -27.13 -14.10
CA ALA A 50 -31.49 -28.07 -13.91
C ALA A 50 -31.13 -28.22 -12.41
N ALA A 51 -31.19 -27.13 -11.64
CA ALA A 51 -30.99 -27.15 -10.18
C ALA A 51 -32.09 -27.95 -9.45
N LYS A 52 -33.37 -27.72 -9.76
CA LYS A 52 -34.49 -28.45 -9.14
C LYS A 52 -34.51 -29.94 -9.49
N LYS A 53 -34.06 -30.32 -10.68
CA LYS A 53 -33.96 -31.74 -11.08
C LYS A 53 -32.88 -32.49 -10.28
N ASN A 54 -31.88 -31.78 -9.78
CA ASN A 54 -30.89 -32.33 -8.85
C ASN A 54 -31.43 -32.42 -7.42
N GLU A 55 -32.35 -31.54 -7.01
CA GLU A 55 -33.01 -31.61 -5.69
C GLU A 55 -34.16 -32.65 -5.62
N GLU A 56 -34.90 -32.88 -6.71
CA GLU A 56 -35.97 -33.90 -6.78
C GLU A 56 -35.44 -35.36 -6.78
N LEU A 57 -34.16 -35.57 -7.06
CA LEU A 57 -33.51 -36.88 -6.92
C LEU A 57 -33.23 -37.24 -5.44
N ASP A 58 -33.32 -36.27 -4.52
CA ASP A 58 -33.04 -36.44 -3.09
C ASP A 58 -34.29 -36.31 -2.19
N ALA A 59 -35.51 -36.20 -2.76
CA ALA A 59 -36.71 -35.77 -2.01
C ALA A 59 -37.94 -36.71 -2.07
N ASP A 60 -37.77 -38.03 -2.10
CA ASP A 60 -38.90 -38.99 -2.03
C ASP A 60 -39.02 -39.63 -0.62
N ALA A 61 -39.49 -38.84 0.37
CA ALA A 61 -40.24 -39.30 1.56
C ALA A 61 -40.84 -38.13 2.39
N PRO A 62 -42.05 -38.26 2.96
CA PRO A 62 -42.90 -37.14 3.36
C PRO A 62 -42.76 -36.68 4.82
N ALA A 63 -43.26 -35.47 5.09
CA ALA A 63 -43.22 -34.78 6.37
C ALA A 63 -44.07 -35.41 7.49
N ALA A 64 -43.42 -35.56 8.65
CA ALA A 64 -43.90 -35.50 10.04
C ALA A 64 -45.29 -36.07 10.39
N THR A 65 -45.32 -37.24 11.02
CA THR A 65 -45.74 -37.43 12.44
C THR A 65 -45.66 -38.93 12.80
N ASP A 66 -45.05 -39.23 13.95
CA ASP A 66 -45.07 -40.48 14.73
C ASP A 66 -45.23 -41.81 13.96
N ASN A 67 -44.12 -42.51 13.68
CA ASN A 67 -43.98 -44.00 13.66
C ASN A 67 -42.62 -44.47 13.05
N VAL A 68 -41.48 -43.97 13.55
CA VAL A 68 -40.13 -44.31 13.02
C VAL A 68 -39.65 -45.72 13.41
N THR A 69 -40.16 -46.30 14.49
CA THR A 69 -39.65 -47.56 15.05
C THR A 69 -39.91 -48.82 14.21
N GLN A 70 -40.85 -48.80 13.26
CA GLN A 70 -41.15 -49.98 12.43
C GLN A 70 -40.41 -50.02 11.08
N TYR A 71 -39.87 -48.89 10.62
CA TYR A 71 -39.09 -48.84 9.38
C TYR A 71 -37.61 -49.14 9.61
N GLU A 72 -37.07 -48.81 10.79
CA GLU A 72 -35.69 -49.12 11.18
C GLU A 72 -35.44 -50.64 11.26
N GLU A 73 -36.37 -51.42 11.84
CA GLU A 73 -36.26 -52.88 11.92
C GLU A 73 -36.32 -53.57 10.53
N TYR A 74 -37.06 -53.00 9.58
CA TYR A 74 -37.17 -53.56 8.23
C TYR A 74 -35.91 -53.29 7.38
N ILE A 75 -35.23 -52.17 7.61
CA ILE A 75 -34.00 -51.79 6.92
C ILE A 75 -32.81 -52.63 7.43
N GLU A 76 -32.71 -52.86 8.74
CA GLU A 76 -31.70 -53.76 9.32
C GLU A 76 -31.80 -55.19 8.79
N ASP A 77 -33.01 -55.77 8.70
CA ASP A 77 -33.22 -57.15 8.22
C ASP A 77 -32.98 -57.31 6.71
N GLN A 78 -33.08 -56.23 5.92
CA GLN A 78 -32.73 -56.22 4.49
C GLN A 78 -31.22 -56.09 4.26
N LEU A 79 -30.55 -55.23 5.02
CA LEU A 79 -29.09 -55.03 4.97
C LEU A 79 -28.33 -56.29 5.42
N ASP A 80 -28.81 -56.98 6.45
CA ASP A 80 -28.22 -58.26 6.89
C ASP A 80 -28.36 -59.36 5.82
N LYS A 81 -29.48 -59.40 5.09
CA LYS A 81 -29.69 -60.35 3.99
C LYS A 81 -28.82 -60.07 2.76
N GLU A 82 -28.50 -58.81 2.48
CA GLU A 82 -27.58 -58.43 1.40
C GLU A 82 -26.11 -58.67 1.74
N ILE A 83 -25.70 -58.44 2.99
CA ILE A 83 -24.34 -58.74 3.48
C ILE A 83 -24.07 -60.25 3.46
N ILE A 84 -25.07 -61.07 3.81
CA ILE A 84 -24.95 -62.54 3.73
C ILE A 84 -24.88 -63.04 2.27
N LYS A 85 -25.52 -62.35 1.32
CA LYS A 85 -25.44 -62.67 -0.13
C LYS A 85 -24.10 -62.26 -0.74
N SER A 86 -23.52 -61.13 -0.32
CA SER A 86 -22.23 -60.65 -0.84
C SER A 86 -21.06 -61.49 -0.33
N GLN A 87 -21.12 -61.99 0.91
CA GLN A 87 -20.10 -62.89 1.48
C GLN A 87 -20.15 -64.33 0.91
N ARG A 88 -21.33 -64.81 0.45
CA ARG A 88 -21.45 -66.14 -0.20
C ARG A 88 -20.93 -66.20 -1.64
N LYS A 89 -20.69 -65.06 -2.29
CA LYS A 89 -20.13 -64.99 -3.66
C LYS A 89 -18.60 -65.01 -3.70
N MET A 90 -17.90 -64.76 -2.59
CA MET A 90 -16.42 -64.74 -2.54
C MET A 90 -15.77 -66.04 -2.04
N MET A 91 -16.54 -67.07 -1.65
CA MET A 91 -15.98 -68.36 -1.17
C MET A 91 -16.54 -69.58 -1.91
N ALA A 92 -16.30 -69.67 -3.22
CA ALA A 92 -16.49 -70.89 -4.00
C ALA A 92 -15.14 -71.37 -4.58
N GLY A 93 -14.42 -72.23 -3.83
CA GLY A 93 -13.14 -72.78 -4.29
C GLY A 93 -12.41 -73.73 -3.33
N LYS A 94 -13.05 -74.85 -2.94
CA LYS A 94 -12.51 -76.17 -2.47
C LYS A 94 -11.47 -76.25 -1.30
N PRO A 95 -11.41 -77.38 -0.56
CA PRO A 95 -11.55 -77.35 0.91
C PRO A 95 -10.34 -77.92 1.67
N LEU A 96 -10.19 -77.60 2.97
CA LEU A 96 -9.50 -78.47 3.94
C LEU A 96 -9.96 -78.19 5.40
N LYS A 97 -10.64 -79.21 5.94
CA LYS A 97 -10.82 -79.68 7.34
C LYS A 97 -11.23 -78.72 8.47
N ALA A 98 -12.33 -79.12 9.11
CA ALA A 98 -13.02 -78.50 10.23
C ALA A 98 -12.35 -78.71 11.62
N LYS A 99 -12.55 -77.73 12.52
CA LYS A 99 -12.88 -77.98 13.93
C LYS A 99 -13.72 -76.84 14.53
N LYS A 100 -14.56 -77.23 15.48
CA LYS A 100 -15.72 -76.55 16.11
C LYS A 100 -15.37 -75.33 17.00
N PRO A 101 -16.37 -74.50 17.37
CA PRO A 101 -16.19 -73.14 17.87
C PRO A 101 -15.96 -73.08 19.38
N GLY A 102 -15.12 -72.15 19.79
CA GLY A 102 -14.97 -71.66 21.16
C GLY A 102 -15.02 -70.14 21.15
N GLN A 103 -15.87 -69.58 21.99
CA GLN A 103 -16.00 -68.16 22.26
C GLN A 103 -14.63 -67.59 22.64
N ASP A 104 -14.25 -66.44 22.06
CA ASP A 104 -13.35 -65.52 22.75
C ASP A 104 -13.57 -64.08 22.29
N LYS A 105 -13.60 -63.20 23.29
CA LYS A 105 -13.77 -61.75 23.20
C LYS A 105 -12.59 -61.15 22.45
N ALA A 106 -12.84 -60.44 21.35
CA ALA A 106 -11.83 -59.59 20.74
C ALA A 106 -11.68 -58.32 21.60
N GLN A 107 -10.59 -58.32 22.37
CA GLN A 107 -10.05 -57.17 23.08
C GLN A 107 -9.81 -56.01 22.11
N VAL A 108 -10.24 -54.81 22.52
CA VAL A 108 -9.81 -53.55 21.91
C VAL A 108 -8.30 -53.46 22.11
N VAL A 109 -7.55 -53.49 21.01
CA VAL A 109 -6.13 -53.18 21.01
C VAL A 109 -6.02 -51.68 21.23
N MET A 110 -5.66 -51.28 22.44
CA MET A 110 -5.17 -49.92 22.70
C MET A 110 -3.82 -49.78 22.00
N THR A 111 -3.77 -48.98 20.94
CA THR A 111 -2.51 -48.47 20.40
C THR A 111 -2.29 -47.07 20.96
N ASP A 112 -1.39 -46.96 21.95
CA ASP A 112 -0.69 -45.73 22.30
C ASP A 112 0.18 -45.31 21.10
N LYS A 113 -0.45 -44.69 20.10
CA LYS A 113 0.26 -44.03 19.01
C LYS A 113 -0.30 -42.63 18.88
N ASP A 114 0.55 -41.64 19.14
CA ASP A 114 0.25 -40.25 18.79
C ASP A 114 -0.07 -40.16 17.30
N ILE A 115 -1.24 -39.65 16.95
CA ILE A 115 -1.70 -39.57 15.55
C ILE A 115 -1.43 -38.15 15.03
N GLU A 116 -0.67 -38.05 13.95
CA GLU A 116 -0.30 -36.79 13.32
C GLU A 116 -1.33 -36.29 12.29
N ILE A 117 -1.91 -35.12 12.54
CA ILE A 117 -3.00 -34.52 11.75
C ILE A 117 -2.61 -33.10 11.26
N PRO A 118 -2.82 -32.75 9.97
CA PRO A 118 -2.58 -31.40 9.43
C PRO A 118 -3.58 -30.35 9.98
N ASP A 119 -3.36 -29.06 9.69
CA ASP A 119 -4.21 -27.96 10.21
C ASP A 119 -5.69 -28.05 9.76
N GLN A 120 -5.93 -28.66 8.60
CA GLN A 120 -7.27 -29.00 8.11
C GLN A 120 -7.28 -30.44 7.61
N ILE A 121 -8.29 -31.22 8.00
CA ILE A 121 -8.46 -32.61 7.61
C ILE A 121 -9.93 -32.89 7.26
N THR A 122 -10.20 -33.72 6.26
CA THR A 122 -11.59 -34.14 6.00
C THR A 122 -12.08 -35.15 7.03
N VAL A 123 -13.39 -35.19 7.30
CA VAL A 123 -14.01 -36.17 8.22
C VAL A 123 -13.64 -37.61 7.85
N LYS A 124 -13.60 -37.91 6.54
CA LYS A 124 -13.14 -39.21 6.02
C LYS A 124 -11.69 -39.51 6.39
N GLU A 125 -10.78 -38.59 6.14
CA GLU A 125 -9.35 -38.78 6.45
C GLU A 125 -9.10 -38.85 7.96
N PHE A 126 -9.84 -38.08 8.76
CA PHE A 126 -9.78 -38.14 10.21
C PHE A 126 -10.21 -39.52 10.72
N SER A 127 -11.32 -40.04 10.20
CA SER A 127 -11.82 -41.38 10.49
C SER A 127 -10.82 -42.49 10.11
N GLU A 128 -10.21 -42.39 8.92
CA GLU A 128 -9.21 -43.36 8.45
C GLU A 128 -7.93 -43.33 9.30
N LYS A 129 -7.47 -42.14 9.71
CA LYS A 129 -6.27 -41.99 10.56
C LYS A 129 -6.48 -42.45 11.99
N THR A 130 -7.64 -42.15 12.57
CA THR A 130 -7.98 -42.49 13.96
C THR A 130 -8.52 -43.91 14.12
N GLY A 131 -8.92 -44.57 13.03
CA GLY A 131 -9.54 -45.88 13.05
C GLY A 131 -10.99 -45.88 13.59
N ILE A 132 -11.58 -44.70 13.76
CA ILE A 132 -12.96 -44.52 14.23
C ILE A 132 -13.89 -44.53 13.02
N SER A 133 -15.05 -45.19 13.13
CA SER A 133 -16.05 -45.19 12.04
C SER A 133 -16.54 -43.76 11.69
N PRO A 134 -16.66 -43.39 10.40
CA PRO A 134 -17.10 -42.05 9.98
C PRO A 134 -18.45 -41.65 10.59
N ILE A 135 -19.34 -42.60 10.80
CA ILE A 135 -20.67 -42.39 11.39
C ILE A 135 -20.55 -41.89 12.84
N LYS A 136 -19.59 -42.41 13.61
CA LYS A 136 -19.35 -41.96 15.00
C LYS A 136 -18.74 -40.57 15.05
N VAL A 137 -17.83 -40.26 14.13
CA VAL A 137 -17.21 -38.93 14.01
C VAL A 137 -18.26 -37.87 13.66
N ILE A 138 -19.13 -38.17 12.67
CA ILE A 138 -20.24 -37.27 12.28
C ILE A 138 -21.24 -37.11 13.43
N GLY A 139 -21.57 -38.20 14.13
CA GLY A 139 -22.46 -38.15 15.30
C GLY A 139 -21.95 -37.24 16.41
N GLU A 140 -20.64 -37.23 16.66
CA GLU A 140 -20.03 -36.39 17.70
C GLU A 140 -19.89 -34.92 17.27
N LEU A 141 -19.60 -34.67 15.99
CA LEU A 141 -19.66 -33.33 15.41
C LEU A 141 -21.04 -32.70 15.57
N MET A 142 -22.11 -33.48 15.33
CA MET A 142 -23.48 -33.00 15.50
C MET A 142 -23.83 -32.67 16.95
N LYS A 143 -23.35 -33.45 17.93
CA LYS A 143 -23.54 -33.13 19.36
C LYS A 143 -22.85 -31.84 19.77
N ASN A 144 -21.71 -31.55 19.16
CA ASN A 144 -20.97 -30.29 19.35
C ASN A 144 -21.53 -29.14 18.47
N GLY A 145 -22.69 -29.33 17.85
CA GLY A 145 -23.40 -28.29 17.10
C GLY A 145 -22.93 -28.08 15.66
N ILE A 146 -22.05 -28.95 15.14
CA ILE A 146 -21.50 -28.86 13.80
C ILE A 146 -22.14 -29.93 12.91
N MET A 147 -22.99 -29.52 11.97
CA MET A 147 -23.47 -30.42 10.92
C MET A 147 -22.37 -30.61 9.88
N ALA A 148 -21.88 -31.85 9.74
CA ALA A 148 -20.81 -32.19 8.82
C ALA A 148 -21.11 -33.45 7.99
N ASN A 149 -20.72 -33.44 6.72
CA ASN A 149 -20.75 -34.63 5.86
C ASN A 149 -19.35 -35.30 5.77
N ILE A 150 -19.26 -36.48 5.14
CA ILE A 150 -18.02 -37.28 5.12
C ILE A 150 -16.84 -36.58 4.43
N ASN A 151 -17.12 -35.65 3.51
CA ASN A 151 -16.10 -34.95 2.71
C ASN A 151 -15.80 -33.55 3.26
N GLN A 152 -16.46 -33.14 4.34
CA GLN A 152 -16.29 -31.82 4.93
C GLN A 152 -14.93 -31.72 5.63
N SER A 153 -14.25 -30.60 5.40
CA SER A 153 -13.00 -30.26 6.08
C SER A 153 -13.29 -29.74 7.49
N ILE A 154 -12.56 -30.24 8.48
CA ILE A 154 -12.56 -29.77 9.87
C ILE A 154 -11.17 -29.27 10.24
N ASP A 155 -11.13 -28.22 11.05
CA ASP A 155 -9.92 -27.61 11.57
C ASP A 155 -9.32 -28.44 12.72
N PHE A 156 -8.03 -28.20 13.02
CA PHE A 156 -7.31 -28.92 14.06
C PHE A 156 -7.95 -28.79 15.44
N ASP A 157 -8.54 -27.65 15.79
CA ASP A 157 -9.10 -27.44 17.13
C ASP A 157 -10.38 -28.26 17.30
N THR A 158 -11.25 -28.27 16.29
CA THR A 158 -12.39 -29.20 16.22
C THR A 158 -11.96 -30.67 16.22
N ALA A 159 -10.90 -31.01 15.47
CA ALA A 159 -10.35 -32.36 15.44
C ALA A 159 -9.77 -32.80 16.80
N THR A 160 -9.22 -31.86 17.58
CA THR A 160 -8.70 -32.10 18.94
C THR A 160 -9.84 -32.42 19.89
N ILE A 161 -10.91 -31.63 19.86
CA ILE A 161 -12.11 -31.86 20.68
C ILE A 161 -12.70 -33.25 20.39
N LEU A 162 -12.79 -33.63 19.11
CA LEU A 162 -13.23 -34.96 18.72
C LEU A 162 -12.28 -36.05 19.22
N ALA A 163 -10.97 -35.85 19.10
CA ALA A 163 -9.98 -36.83 19.51
C ALA A 163 -9.98 -37.06 21.04
N ASP A 164 -10.16 -36.00 21.83
CA ASP A 164 -10.27 -36.07 23.30
C ASP A 164 -11.47 -36.92 23.74
N GLU A 165 -12.63 -36.75 23.10
CA GLU A 165 -13.84 -37.53 23.41
C GLU A 165 -13.64 -39.04 23.15
N PHE A 166 -12.81 -39.39 22.16
CA PHE A 166 -12.44 -40.77 21.86
C PHE A 166 -11.15 -41.23 22.56
N SER A 167 -10.60 -40.44 23.48
CA SER A 167 -9.35 -40.73 24.22
C SER A 167 -8.14 -40.98 23.30
N ILE A 168 -8.07 -40.26 22.17
CA ILE A 168 -6.97 -40.32 21.21
C ILE A 168 -6.15 -39.05 21.34
N THR A 169 -4.84 -39.20 21.56
CA THR A 169 -3.93 -38.06 21.53
C THR A 169 -3.52 -37.77 20.09
N ILE A 170 -3.96 -36.63 19.56
CA ILE A 170 -3.53 -36.14 18.26
C ILE A 170 -2.41 -35.10 18.42
N LYS A 171 -1.39 -35.20 17.58
CA LYS A 171 -0.33 -34.19 17.49
C LYS A 171 -0.51 -33.44 16.18
N ARG A 172 -0.42 -32.11 16.24
CA ARG A 172 -0.43 -31.28 15.04
C ARG A 172 0.78 -31.65 14.20
N LYS A 173 0.53 -32.22 13.02
CA LYS A 173 1.54 -32.38 11.99
C LYS A 173 1.80 -30.99 11.43
N ARG A 174 2.72 -30.26 12.04
CA ARG A 174 3.37 -29.14 11.35
C ARG A 174 3.98 -29.75 10.09
N SER A 175 3.39 -29.48 8.93
CA SER A 175 4.21 -29.42 7.74
C SER A 175 5.38 -28.51 8.09
N GLU A 176 6.60 -28.98 7.87
CA GLU A 176 7.70 -28.03 7.74
C GLU A 176 7.24 -26.99 6.71
N ALA A 177 7.17 -25.73 7.17
CA ALA A 177 6.37 -24.62 6.64
C ALA A 177 4.87 -24.71 6.96
N ALA A 178 4.49 -24.17 8.13
CA ALA A 178 3.15 -23.65 8.34
C ALA A 178 3.02 -22.37 7.48
N VAL A 179 1.93 -22.31 6.72
CA VAL A 179 1.69 -21.31 5.67
C VAL A 179 1.35 -19.92 6.26
N GLU A 180 1.13 -19.82 7.57
CA GLU A 180 1.00 -18.54 8.29
C GLU A 180 2.35 -17.80 8.44
N ASP A 181 3.49 -18.51 8.42
CA ASP A 181 4.82 -17.92 8.61
C ASP A 181 5.33 -17.14 7.37
N ILE A 182 4.72 -17.37 6.20
CA ILE A 182 5.14 -16.78 4.92
C ILE A 182 4.45 -15.43 4.66
N SER A 183 3.27 -15.18 5.25
CA SER A 183 2.54 -13.93 5.03
C SER A 183 3.13 -12.74 5.80
N THR A 184 3.87 -13.00 6.89
CA THR A 184 4.44 -11.95 7.76
C THR A 184 5.80 -11.45 7.32
N GLY A 185 6.45 -12.06 6.31
CA GLY A 185 7.78 -11.63 5.89
C GLY A 185 8.79 -11.67 7.04
N ASN A 186 8.62 -12.61 7.98
CA ASN A 186 9.57 -12.79 9.08
C ASN A 186 10.84 -13.43 8.53
N LEU A 187 11.68 -12.56 7.96
CA LEU A 187 13.06 -12.82 7.57
C LEU A 187 13.78 -13.64 8.64
N GLN A 188 13.49 -13.40 9.92
CA GLN A 188 14.02 -14.10 11.09
C GLN A 188 13.90 -15.64 11.04
N MET A 189 12.80 -16.20 10.53
CA MET A 189 12.61 -17.66 10.48
C MET A 189 13.28 -18.29 9.25
N LEU A 190 13.35 -17.56 8.13
CA LEU A 190 14.09 -17.98 6.93
C LEU A 190 15.61 -17.93 7.17
N LEU A 191 16.05 -16.98 7.99
CA LEU A 191 17.42 -16.82 8.50
C LEU A 191 17.73 -17.76 9.68
N ASP A 192 16.76 -18.52 10.20
CA ASP A 192 17.01 -19.39 11.35
C ASP A 192 17.87 -20.57 10.89
N GLU A 193 19.15 -20.51 11.23
CA GLU A 193 20.19 -21.41 10.77
C GLU A 193 20.18 -22.68 11.62
N LYS A 194 19.44 -23.69 11.15
CA LYS A 194 19.48 -25.04 11.72
C LYS A 194 20.89 -25.67 11.66
N ASP A 195 21.74 -25.18 10.76
CA ASP A 195 23.09 -25.68 10.48
C ASP A 195 24.18 -24.72 11.00
N LYS A 196 24.28 -24.57 12.33
CA LYS A 196 25.28 -23.68 12.97
C LYS A 196 26.74 -24.02 12.62
N GLU A 197 27.00 -25.23 12.14
CA GLU A 197 28.34 -25.70 11.78
C GLU A 197 28.85 -25.15 10.43
N ASP A 198 27.94 -24.78 9.51
CA ASP A 198 28.28 -24.26 8.19
C ASP A 198 28.37 -22.72 8.15
N LEU A 199 28.32 -22.09 9.31
CA LEU A 199 28.34 -20.65 9.43
C LEU A 199 29.71 -20.04 9.11
N GLN A 200 29.74 -19.18 8.10
CA GLN A 200 30.93 -18.44 7.70
C GLN A 200 30.75 -16.95 7.97
N GLU A 201 31.86 -16.25 8.20
CA GLU A 201 31.88 -14.80 8.31
C GLU A 201 31.44 -14.17 6.99
N ARG A 202 30.57 -13.16 7.08
CA ARG A 202 30.09 -12.41 5.92
C ARG A 202 30.45 -10.92 6.01
N PRO A 203 30.56 -10.23 4.86
CA PRO A 203 30.75 -8.79 4.83
C PRO A 203 29.66 -8.03 5.60
N PRO A 204 29.98 -6.97 6.37
CA PRO A 204 28.97 -6.11 6.95
C PRO A 204 28.21 -5.33 5.87
N VAL A 205 26.90 -5.24 6.05
CA VAL A 205 26.02 -4.39 5.24
C VAL A 205 25.75 -3.10 6.01
N VAL A 206 26.06 -1.97 5.39
CA VAL A 206 26.11 -0.65 6.04
C VAL A 206 25.22 0.33 5.31
N THR A 207 24.24 0.94 6.01
CA THR A 207 23.44 2.02 5.44
C THR A 207 23.98 3.37 5.88
N ILE A 208 23.99 4.35 4.98
CA ILE A 208 24.29 5.75 5.32
C ILE A 208 23.00 6.56 5.44
N MET A 209 22.83 7.25 6.57
CA MET A 209 21.67 8.09 6.88
C MET A 209 22.09 9.48 7.37
N GLY A 210 21.16 10.43 7.35
CA GLY A 210 21.40 11.81 7.80
C GLY A 210 20.60 12.83 7.01
N HIS A 211 20.72 14.10 7.38
CA HIS A 211 20.02 15.22 6.74
C HIS A 211 20.46 15.43 5.27
N VAL A 212 19.60 16.06 4.48
CA VAL A 212 19.95 16.59 3.15
C VAL A 212 21.17 17.52 3.27
N ASP A 213 22.03 17.53 2.25
CA ASP A 213 23.26 18.34 2.18
C ASP A 213 24.34 18.08 3.25
N HIS A 214 24.18 17.10 4.13
CA HIS A 214 25.27 16.67 5.03
C HIS A 214 26.39 15.88 4.32
N GLY A 215 26.27 15.68 3.00
CA GLY A 215 27.30 15.07 2.17
C GLY A 215 27.34 13.54 2.24
N LYS A 216 26.19 12.87 2.42
CA LYS A 216 26.08 11.40 2.40
C LYS A 216 26.58 10.82 1.07
N THR A 217 26.03 11.30 -0.05
CA THR A 217 26.41 10.88 -1.39
C THR A 217 27.87 11.23 -1.69
N SER A 218 28.32 12.41 -1.27
CA SER A 218 29.73 12.80 -1.42
C SER A 218 30.69 11.89 -0.64
N LEU A 219 30.29 11.45 0.55
CA LEU A 219 31.07 10.51 1.36
C LEU A 219 31.13 9.14 0.70
N LEU A 220 30.00 8.65 0.18
CA LEU A 220 29.95 7.40 -0.58
C LEU A 220 30.80 7.47 -1.86
N ASP A 221 30.73 8.58 -2.59
CA ASP A 221 31.55 8.85 -3.78
C ASP A 221 33.04 8.82 -3.46
N ALA A 222 33.44 9.48 -2.37
CA ALA A 222 34.82 9.49 -1.92
C ALA A 222 35.31 8.10 -1.48
N ILE A 223 34.45 7.31 -0.85
CA ILE A 223 34.74 5.91 -0.48
C ILE A 223 34.85 5.00 -1.71
N ARG A 224 34.03 5.25 -2.74
CA ARG A 224 33.99 4.45 -3.96
C ARG A 224 35.08 4.85 -4.97
N GLU A 225 35.80 5.94 -4.73
CA GLU A 225 36.71 6.58 -5.70
C GLU A 225 35.99 6.91 -7.04
N THR A 226 34.69 7.20 -6.98
CA THR A 226 33.85 7.52 -8.16
C THR A 226 33.06 8.80 -7.92
N SER A 227 32.64 9.49 -8.99
CA SER A 227 31.83 10.72 -8.90
C SER A 227 30.40 10.47 -9.41
N VAL A 228 29.51 9.98 -8.55
CA VAL A 228 28.07 9.81 -8.86
C VAL A 228 27.31 11.13 -8.70
N VAL A 229 27.68 11.97 -7.72
CA VAL A 229 27.05 13.27 -7.43
C VAL A 229 27.04 14.20 -8.65
N SER A 230 28.06 14.12 -9.52
CA SER A 230 28.12 14.90 -10.76
C SER A 230 27.15 14.44 -11.84
N GLY A 231 26.64 13.21 -11.77
CA GLY A 231 25.76 12.59 -12.77
C GLY A 231 24.27 12.63 -12.41
N GLU A 232 23.92 12.76 -11.13
CA GLU A 232 22.52 12.78 -10.68
C GLU A 232 21.87 14.16 -10.83
N ALA A 233 20.64 14.17 -11.34
CA ALA A 233 19.88 15.40 -11.54
C ALA A 233 19.60 16.09 -10.19
N GLY A 234 20.03 17.34 -10.06
CA GLY A 234 19.85 18.12 -8.83
C GLY A 234 20.87 17.83 -7.72
N GLY A 235 21.87 16.96 -7.96
CA GLY A 235 22.94 16.68 -6.99
C GLY A 235 22.47 15.93 -5.73
N ILE A 236 21.36 15.19 -5.81
CA ILE A 236 20.79 14.44 -4.69
C ILE A 236 20.54 12.97 -5.05
N THR A 237 20.82 12.05 -4.11
CA THR A 237 20.44 10.63 -4.23
C THR A 237 18.92 10.48 -4.15
N GLN A 238 18.31 9.88 -5.18
CA GLN A 238 16.87 9.63 -5.24
C GLN A 238 16.50 8.13 -5.35
N HIS A 239 17.50 7.25 -5.54
CA HIS A 239 17.35 5.80 -5.64
C HIS A 239 18.10 5.08 -4.52
N ILE A 240 17.78 3.81 -4.27
CA ILE A 240 18.57 2.99 -3.34
C ILE A 240 19.71 2.35 -4.14
N GLY A 241 20.92 2.86 -3.94
CA GLY A 241 22.13 2.26 -4.47
C GLY A 241 22.68 1.19 -3.53
N ALA A 242 23.27 0.13 -4.06
CA ALA A 242 24.08 -0.78 -3.26
C ALA A 242 25.36 -1.16 -4.00
N TYR A 243 26.49 -1.14 -3.30
CA TYR A 243 27.81 -1.40 -3.87
C TYR A 243 28.76 -1.98 -2.83
N GLN A 244 29.88 -2.54 -3.27
CA GLN A 244 30.85 -3.19 -2.39
C GLN A 244 32.23 -2.55 -2.50
N VAL A 245 32.87 -2.33 -1.36
CA VAL A 245 34.23 -1.79 -1.24
C VAL A 245 35.10 -2.78 -0.48
N GLU A 246 36.38 -2.84 -0.82
CA GLU A 246 37.34 -3.73 -0.18
C GLU A 246 38.38 -2.91 0.59
N LYS A 247 38.61 -3.26 1.85
CA LYS A 247 39.62 -2.69 2.75
C LYS A 247 40.35 -3.85 3.43
N ASP A 248 41.68 -3.89 3.27
CA ASP A 248 42.56 -4.92 3.84
C ASP A 248 42.11 -6.38 3.55
N GLY A 249 41.60 -6.62 2.34
CA GLY A 249 41.10 -7.95 1.93
C GLY A 249 39.72 -8.31 2.47
N ARG A 250 39.07 -7.41 3.23
CA ARG A 250 37.71 -7.57 3.74
C ARG A 250 36.75 -6.67 2.96
N LYS A 251 35.59 -7.21 2.65
CA LYS A 251 34.54 -6.49 1.89
C LYS A 251 33.58 -5.80 2.83
N ILE A 252 33.05 -4.65 2.42
CA ILE A 252 31.99 -3.89 3.08
C ILE A 252 30.95 -3.56 2.02
N THR A 253 29.69 -3.86 2.30
CA THR A 253 28.59 -3.57 1.39
C THR A 253 27.86 -2.32 1.87
N PHE A 254 27.84 -1.27 1.04
CA PHE A 254 27.13 -0.03 1.35
C PHE A 254 25.75 -0.02 0.68
N ILE A 255 24.76 0.49 1.41
CA ILE A 255 23.43 0.85 0.92
C ILE A 255 23.29 2.37 1.03
N ASP A 256 23.18 3.03 -0.12
CA ASP A 256 22.87 4.45 -0.19
C ASP A 256 21.35 4.65 -0.10
N THR A 257 20.91 5.49 0.83
CA THR A 257 19.48 5.81 0.99
C THR A 257 19.24 7.30 0.78
N PRO A 258 18.16 7.68 0.06
CA PRO A 258 17.80 9.08 -0.13
C PRO A 258 17.57 9.83 1.19
N GLY A 259 18.10 11.06 1.25
CA GLY A 259 18.04 11.90 2.46
C GLY A 259 16.76 12.70 2.65
N HIS A 260 15.90 12.80 1.64
CA HIS A 260 14.73 13.68 1.67
C HIS A 260 13.56 13.04 2.43
N GLU A 261 12.78 13.85 3.15
CA GLU A 261 11.57 13.46 3.92
C GLU A 261 10.60 12.52 3.17
N ALA A 262 10.24 12.85 1.92
CA ALA A 262 9.48 12.01 0.99
C ALA A 262 9.90 10.52 0.93
N PHE A 263 11.16 10.20 1.23
CA PHE A 263 11.73 8.85 1.16
C PHE A 263 11.89 8.18 2.54
N THR A 264 11.09 8.59 3.54
CA THR A 264 11.07 7.98 4.88
C THR A 264 10.92 6.46 4.84
N SER A 265 10.05 5.93 3.98
CA SER A 265 9.85 4.48 3.81
C SER A 265 11.12 3.77 3.34
N MET A 266 11.91 4.40 2.47
CA MET A 266 13.18 3.87 2.00
C MET A 266 14.23 3.84 3.12
N ARG A 267 14.28 4.87 3.97
CA ARG A 267 15.18 4.87 5.14
C ARG A 267 14.83 3.77 6.13
N ALA A 268 13.55 3.63 6.49
CA ALA A 268 13.10 2.58 7.40
C ALA A 268 13.44 1.18 6.88
N ARG A 269 13.34 0.99 5.55
CA ARG A 269 13.73 -0.26 4.88
C ARG A 269 15.25 -0.47 4.92
N GLY A 270 16.03 0.56 4.60
CA GLY A 270 17.49 0.51 4.67
C GLY A 270 17.99 0.12 6.05
N ALA A 271 17.47 0.73 7.12
CA ALA A 271 17.84 0.39 8.49
C ALA A 271 17.61 -1.09 8.83
N LYS A 272 16.48 -1.67 8.42
CA LYS A 272 16.12 -3.07 8.72
C LYS A 272 17.00 -4.11 8.03
N ILE A 273 17.58 -3.75 6.89
CA ILE A 273 18.36 -4.68 6.05
C ILE A 273 19.84 -4.69 6.46
N THR A 274 20.28 -3.70 7.23
CA THR A 274 21.69 -3.47 7.52
C THR A 274 22.13 -3.88 8.89
N ASP A 275 23.41 -4.23 8.97
CA ASP A 275 24.10 -4.66 10.18
C ASP A 275 24.66 -3.47 10.96
N ILE A 276 24.95 -2.35 10.28
CA ILE A 276 25.49 -1.11 10.86
C ILE A 276 24.86 0.10 10.15
N VAL A 277 24.54 1.15 10.90
CA VAL A 277 24.11 2.44 10.34
C VAL A 277 25.18 3.51 10.56
N ILE A 278 25.56 4.20 9.49
CA ILE A 278 26.39 5.41 9.57
C ILE A 278 25.49 6.63 9.57
N LEU A 279 25.50 7.39 10.67
CA LEU A 279 24.82 8.68 10.77
C LEU A 279 25.77 9.81 10.37
N VAL A 280 25.49 10.46 9.24
CA VAL A 280 26.30 11.57 8.72
C VAL A 280 25.77 12.89 9.25
N VAL A 281 26.62 13.62 9.96
CA VAL A 281 26.31 14.94 10.53
C VAL A 281 27.35 15.94 10.06
N ALA A 282 26.93 17.05 9.48
CA ALA A 282 27.85 18.07 9.03
C ALA A 282 28.39 18.88 10.21
N ALA A 283 29.71 19.07 10.27
CA ALA A 283 30.40 19.75 11.36
C ALA A 283 30.07 21.25 11.46
N ASP A 284 29.67 21.88 10.36
CA ASP A 284 29.28 23.28 10.26
C ASP A 284 27.81 23.53 10.69
N GLU A 285 26.93 22.57 10.45
CA GLU A 285 25.49 22.72 10.74
C GLU A 285 25.02 22.06 12.04
N GLY A 286 25.55 20.88 12.36
CA GLY A 286 25.11 20.05 13.48
C GLY A 286 23.84 19.25 13.22
N ILE A 287 23.11 18.90 14.28
CA ILE A 287 21.90 18.06 14.20
C ILE A 287 20.72 18.85 13.60
N LYS A 288 19.97 18.18 12.72
CA LYS A 288 18.75 18.69 12.08
C LYS A 288 17.60 17.71 12.30
N PRO A 289 16.32 18.11 12.06
CA PRO A 289 15.17 17.23 12.27
C PRO A 289 15.27 15.87 11.55
N GLN A 290 15.75 15.84 10.30
CA GLN A 290 15.93 14.59 9.55
C GLN A 290 17.06 13.69 10.12
N THR A 291 18.04 14.28 10.81
CA THR A 291 19.06 13.51 11.54
C THR A 291 18.43 12.78 12.72
N VAL A 292 17.53 13.44 13.47
CA VAL A 292 16.78 12.83 14.57
C VAL A 292 15.84 11.73 14.06
N GLU A 293 15.20 11.95 12.92
CA GLU A 293 14.38 10.94 12.26
C GLU A 293 15.19 9.70 11.85
N ALA A 294 16.35 9.91 11.21
CA ALA A 294 17.28 8.83 10.87
C ALA A 294 17.75 8.07 12.11
N LEU A 295 18.06 8.78 13.20
CA LEU A 295 18.42 8.18 14.48
C LEU A 295 17.30 7.30 15.03
N ASN A 296 16.04 7.76 14.95
CA ASN A 296 14.88 6.98 15.40
C ASN A 296 14.69 5.71 14.57
N HIS A 297 14.92 5.75 13.25
CA HIS A 297 14.87 4.56 12.41
C HIS A 297 15.97 3.55 12.76
N ALA A 298 17.20 4.01 12.99
CA ALA A 298 18.31 3.15 13.39
C ALA A 298 18.05 2.49 14.76
N ARG A 299 17.52 3.26 15.73
CA ARG A 299 17.13 2.75 17.05
C ARG A 299 16.00 1.74 16.97
N ALA A 300 14.97 2.00 16.17
CA ALA A 300 13.84 1.09 15.99
C ALA A 300 14.24 -0.22 15.29
N ALA A 301 15.33 -0.22 14.51
CA ALA A 301 15.90 -1.40 13.90
C ALA A 301 16.91 -2.13 14.80
N GLU A 302 17.22 -1.59 15.99
CA GLU A 302 18.19 -2.16 16.95
C GLU A 302 19.60 -2.36 16.36
N VAL A 303 20.00 -1.51 15.42
CA VAL A 303 21.27 -1.63 14.69
C VAL A 303 22.35 -0.72 15.33
N PRO A 304 23.61 -1.19 15.49
CA PRO A 304 24.73 -0.35 15.91
C PRO A 304 24.90 0.90 15.05
N ILE A 305 25.17 2.04 15.70
CA ILE A 305 25.28 3.36 15.04
C ILE A 305 26.72 3.87 15.14
N ILE A 306 27.31 4.20 14.00
CA ILE A 306 28.58 4.92 13.88
C ILE A 306 28.26 6.33 13.38
N VAL A 307 28.83 7.37 14.00
CA VAL A 307 28.63 8.74 13.53
C VAL A 307 29.82 9.19 12.70
N ALA A 308 29.56 9.62 11.46
CA ALA A 308 30.54 10.29 10.62
C ALA A 308 30.30 11.80 10.66
N VAL A 309 31.20 12.54 11.33
CA VAL A 309 31.12 14.00 11.41
C VAL A 309 31.82 14.60 10.20
N ASN A 310 31.05 14.95 9.17
CA ASN A 310 31.53 15.34 7.84
C ASN A 310 31.85 16.84 7.74
N LYS A 311 32.53 17.25 6.66
CA LYS A 311 32.91 18.64 6.33
C LYS A 311 33.87 19.30 7.34
N ILE A 312 34.81 18.53 7.91
CA ILE A 312 35.84 19.08 8.82
C ILE A 312 36.82 20.04 8.12
N ASP A 313 36.83 20.07 6.80
CA ASP A 313 37.62 20.99 5.98
C ASP A 313 37.10 22.44 5.97
N LYS A 314 35.85 22.68 6.40
CA LYS A 314 35.28 24.02 6.46
C LYS A 314 35.74 24.79 7.69
N GLU A 315 36.01 26.09 7.51
CA GLU A 315 36.39 26.99 8.61
C GLU A 315 35.34 27.09 9.73
N GLY A 316 34.06 26.84 9.42
CA GLY A 316 32.96 26.82 10.39
C GLY A 316 32.75 25.49 11.12
N ALA A 317 33.59 24.48 10.88
CA ALA A 317 33.45 23.15 11.47
C ALA A 317 33.68 23.17 12.99
N ASN A 318 32.73 22.65 13.77
CA ASN A 318 32.84 22.57 15.22
C ASN A 318 32.46 21.17 15.74
N LEU A 319 33.49 20.33 15.96
CA LEU A 319 33.34 18.96 16.42
C LEU A 319 32.72 18.87 17.82
N ASP A 320 33.13 19.73 18.75
CA ASP A 320 32.66 19.70 20.14
C ASP A 320 31.17 20.04 20.25
N LYS A 321 30.70 20.98 19.42
CA LYS A 321 29.28 21.32 19.32
C LYS A 321 28.47 20.12 18.85
N VAL A 322 28.92 19.43 17.79
CA VAL A 322 28.21 18.25 17.26
C VAL A 322 28.20 17.11 18.28
N LYS A 323 29.33 16.84 18.95
CA LYS A 323 29.42 15.84 20.03
C LYS A 323 28.44 16.14 21.17
N SER A 324 28.35 17.41 21.59
CA SER A 324 27.43 17.85 22.63
C SER A 324 25.96 17.62 22.23
N GLN A 325 25.58 18.00 21.02
CA GLN A 325 24.22 17.79 20.51
C GLN A 325 23.86 16.31 20.38
N LEU A 326 24.80 15.47 19.94
CA LEU A 326 24.57 14.03 19.81
C LEU A 326 24.44 13.36 21.18
N ALA A 327 25.21 13.82 22.17
CA ALA A 327 25.10 13.35 23.54
C ALA A 327 23.73 13.69 24.15
N GLU A 328 23.17 14.87 23.86
CA GLU A 328 21.80 15.24 24.27
C GLU A 328 20.74 14.31 23.67
N GLU A 329 20.94 13.89 22.41
CA GLU A 329 20.07 12.91 21.74
C GLU A 329 20.32 11.46 22.21
N GLY A 330 21.27 11.23 23.12
CA GLY A 330 21.56 9.92 23.73
C GLY A 330 22.65 9.10 23.01
N LEU A 331 23.45 9.72 22.14
CA LEU A 331 24.64 9.13 21.52
C LEU A 331 25.89 9.68 22.21
N GLN A 332 26.39 8.98 23.24
CA GLN A 332 27.57 9.44 23.98
C GLN A 332 28.87 9.06 23.25
N PRO A 333 29.77 10.04 22.96
CA PRO A 333 31.04 9.78 22.30
C PRO A 333 31.98 8.88 23.13
N GLU A 334 32.74 8.00 22.47
CA GLU A 334 33.78 7.16 23.12
C GLU A 334 34.83 7.99 23.88
N ASP A 335 35.26 9.13 23.34
CA ASP A 335 36.23 10.03 24.00
C ASP A 335 35.75 10.55 25.37
N TRP A 336 34.44 10.53 25.61
CA TRP A 336 33.81 10.96 26.86
C TRP A 336 33.40 9.78 27.75
N GLY A 337 33.85 8.57 27.41
CA GLY A 337 33.49 7.33 28.10
C GLY A 337 32.16 6.71 27.67
N GLY A 338 31.61 7.15 26.52
CA GLY A 338 30.42 6.58 25.91
C GLY A 338 30.69 5.33 25.06
N GLN A 339 29.68 4.90 24.30
CA GLN A 339 29.74 3.71 23.43
C GLN A 339 29.63 4.04 21.94
N THR A 340 29.34 5.30 21.59
CA THR A 340 29.13 5.69 20.19
C THR A 340 30.44 6.13 19.55
N ILE A 341 30.88 5.37 18.54
CA ILE A 341 32.03 5.71 17.72
C ILE A 341 31.70 6.96 16.90
N MET A 342 32.50 8.02 17.04
CA MET A 342 32.35 9.26 16.28
C MET A 342 33.63 9.56 15.51
N VAL A 343 33.57 9.46 14.18
CA VAL A 343 34.74 9.63 13.31
C VAL A 343 34.64 10.98 12.58
N PRO A 344 35.61 11.90 12.77
CA PRO A 344 35.70 13.12 11.98
C PRO A 344 36.18 12.81 10.56
N VAL A 345 35.43 13.26 9.55
CA VAL A 345 35.71 12.97 8.14
C VAL A 345 35.53 14.21 7.25
N SER A 346 36.25 14.23 6.12
CA SER A 346 36.03 15.16 5.03
C SER A 346 35.86 14.38 3.73
N ALA A 347 34.63 14.35 3.22
CA ALA A 347 34.34 13.74 1.92
C ALA A 347 35.08 14.43 0.75
N LEU A 348 35.45 15.70 0.89
CA LEU A 348 36.13 16.45 -0.17
C LEU A 348 37.64 16.16 -0.22
N THR A 349 38.29 16.10 0.94
CA THR A 349 39.75 15.89 1.02
C THR A 349 40.13 14.42 1.17
N GLY A 350 39.16 13.55 1.48
CA GLY A 350 39.39 12.15 1.82
C GLY A 350 39.90 11.92 3.25
N GLN A 351 40.07 12.97 4.05
CA GLN A 351 40.57 12.84 5.42
C GLN A 351 39.59 12.04 6.29
N GLY A 352 40.12 11.06 7.03
CA GLY A 352 39.35 10.26 8.00
C GLY A 352 38.51 9.12 7.40
N LEU A 353 38.44 8.98 6.07
CA LEU A 353 37.70 7.88 5.43
C LEU A 353 38.29 6.51 5.75
N ASP A 354 39.63 6.40 5.74
CA ASP A 354 40.32 5.14 6.04
C ASP A 354 40.00 4.65 7.46
N ASN A 355 40.04 5.58 8.44
CA ASN A 355 39.66 5.32 9.82
C ASN A 355 38.17 4.96 9.95
N LEU A 356 37.28 5.59 9.17
CA LEU A 356 35.86 5.23 9.16
C LEU A 356 35.66 3.77 8.69
N LEU A 357 36.35 3.34 7.63
CA LEU A 357 36.28 1.96 7.15
C LEU A 357 36.83 0.95 8.17
N GLU A 358 37.93 1.28 8.85
CA GLU A 358 38.49 0.46 9.93
C GLU A 358 37.50 0.31 11.10
N MET A 359 36.86 1.40 11.54
CA MET A 359 35.88 1.37 12.63
C MET A 359 34.62 0.57 12.28
N ILE A 360 34.19 0.57 11.01
CA ILE A 360 33.10 -0.29 10.52
C ILE A 360 33.48 -1.76 10.67
N LEU A 361 34.68 -2.14 10.23
CA LEU A 361 35.16 -3.52 10.33
C LEU A 361 35.32 -3.95 11.79
N LEU A 362 35.83 -3.08 12.65
CA LEU A 362 35.94 -3.32 14.09
C LEU A 362 34.56 -3.56 14.73
N THR A 363 33.56 -2.74 14.37
CA THR A 363 32.19 -2.89 14.87
C THR A 363 31.57 -4.21 14.42
N ALA A 364 31.86 -4.64 13.18
CA ALA A 364 31.43 -5.93 12.66
C ALA A 364 32.12 -7.11 13.36
N ASP A 365 33.37 -6.95 13.82
CA ASP A 365 34.08 -7.99 14.58
C ASP A 365 33.53 -8.17 16.00
N LEU A 366 33.02 -7.08 16.61
CA LEU A 366 32.35 -7.13 17.91
C LEU A 366 30.98 -7.84 17.85
N ASN A 367 30.30 -7.76 16.71
CA ASN A 367 29.03 -8.41 16.45
C ASN A 367 29.18 -9.42 15.30
N PRO A 368 29.65 -10.65 15.58
CA PRO A 368 30.11 -11.57 14.53
C PRO A 368 29.00 -11.88 13.52
N LEU A 369 29.11 -11.25 12.35
CA LEU A 369 28.17 -11.39 11.25
C LEU A 369 28.44 -12.70 10.53
N LYS A 370 27.48 -13.63 10.61
CA LYS A 370 27.59 -14.95 10.01
C LYS A 370 26.45 -15.19 9.03
N ALA A 371 26.72 -16.00 8.01
CA ALA A 371 25.70 -16.61 7.17
C ALA A 371 26.19 -17.96 6.65
N ASN A 372 25.25 -18.86 6.35
CA ASN A 372 25.55 -20.11 5.65
C ASN A 372 25.51 -19.88 4.11
N PRO A 373 26.63 -19.98 3.37
CA PRO A 373 26.65 -19.83 1.92
C PRO A 373 26.21 -21.10 1.17
N ASN A 374 26.18 -22.27 1.82
CA ASN A 374 25.96 -23.58 1.17
C ASN A 374 24.48 -23.90 0.90
N ARG A 375 23.56 -23.09 1.44
CA ARG A 375 22.11 -23.26 1.26
C ARG A 375 21.57 -22.47 0.04
N PRO A 376 20.34 -22.78 -0.42
CA PRO A 376 19.66 -21.96 -1.41
C PRO A 376 19.56 -20.50 -0.98
N GLY A 377 19.80 -19.59 -1.93
CA GLY A 377 19.81 -18.15 -1.67
C GLY A 377 18.48 -17.61 -1.14
N VAL A 378 18.58 -16.79 -0.10
CA VAL A 378 17.53 -15.90 0.37
C VAL A 378 18.05 -14.47 0.25
N ALA A 379 17.29 -13.61 -0.39
CA ALA A 379 17.69 -12.23 -0.67
C ALA A 379 16.54 -11.27 -0.41
N THR A 380 16.86 -10.01 -0.13
CA THR A 380 15.87 -8.94 0.03
C THR A 380 15.89 -8.05 -1.21
N ILE A 381 14.72 -7.73 -1.76
CA ILE A 381 14.60 -6.76 -2.86
C ILE A 381 14.91 -5.37 -2.32
N LEU A 382 15.96 -4.72 -2.83
CA LEU A 382 16.27 -3.33 -2.50
C LEU A 382 15.43 -2.37 -3.35
N GLU A 383 15.42 -2.59 -4.66
CA GLU A 383 14.73 -1.74 -5.63
C GLU A 383 14.36 -2.54 -6.88
N SER A 384 13.29 -2.13 -7.57
CA SER A 384 12.83 -2.75 -8.81
C SER A 384 12.46 -1.69 -9.85
N HIS A 385 12.76 -1.98 -11.11
CA HIS A 385 12.41 -1.15 -12.25
C HIS A 385 12.12 -1.97 -13.50
N LEU A 386 11.59 -1.32 -14.53
CA LEU A 386 11.35 -1.92 -15.83
C LEU A 386 12.45 -1.50 -16.80
N ASP A 387 13.27 -2.45 -17.23
CA ASP A 387 14.28 -2.23 -18.26
C ASP A 387 13.68 -2.49 -19.66
N PRO A 388 13.88 -1.60 -20.66
CA PRO A 388 13.32 -1.77 -22.00
C PRO A 388 13.77 -3.05 -22.72
N SER A 389 14.96 -3.56 -22.40
CA SER A 389 15.58 -4.71 -23.05
C SER A 389 15.47 -6.00 -22.26
N LEU A 390 15.52 -5.92 -20.93
CA LEU A 390 15.51 -7.07 -20.03
C LEU A 390 14.15 -7.34 -19.39
N GLY A 391 13.19 -6.40 -19.53
CA GLY A 391 11.91 -6.45 -18.84
C GLY A 391 12.06 -6.10 -17.36
N PRO A 392 11.23 -6.69 -16.47
CA PRO A 392 11.32 -6.45 -15.04
C PRO A 392 12.67 -6.90 -14.46
N VAL A 393 13.34 -5.97 -13.79
CA VAL A 393 14.62 -6.17 -13.12
C VAL A 393 14.55 -5.71 -11.68
N ALA A 394 15.35 -6.34 -10.82
CA ALA A 394 15.42 -6.00 -9.41
C ALA A 394 16.88 -6.00 -8.94
N THR A 395 17.21 -5.05 -8.07
CA THR A 395 18.43 -5.07 -7.28
C THR A 395 18.13 -5.78 -5.97
N VAL A 396 18.87 -6.84 -5.67
CA VAL A 396 18.67 -7.68 -4.49
C VAL A 396 19.93 -7.73 -3.65
N LEU A 397 19.77 -7.80 -2.33
CA LEU A 397 20.85 -8.06 -1.40
C LEU A 397 20.73 -9.50 -0.90
N ILE A 398 21.75 -10.32 -1.11
CA ILE A 398 21.74 -11.70 -0.61
C ILE A 398 21.90 -11.67 0.92
N ASN A 399 20.94 -12.18 1.67
CA ASN A 399 21.03 -12.26 3.13
C ASN A 399 21.78 -13.53 3.57
N THR A 400 21.38 -14.69 3.03
CA THR A 400 22.01 -16.00 3.31
C THR A 400 21.93 -16.90 2.08
N GLY A 401 22.78 -17.92 2.04
CA GLY A 401 22.86 -18.85 0.92
C GLY A 401 23.55 -18.25 -0.30
N THR A 402 23.56 -19.01 -1.39
CA THR A 402 24.11 -18.56 -2.67
C THR A 402 23.00 -18.48 -3.71
N LEU A 403 22.93 -17.36 -4.42
CA LEU A 403 22.08 -17.20 -5.60
C LEU A 403 22.91 -17.46 -6.87
N ARG A 404 22.39 -18.26 -7.79
CA ARG A 404 23.07 -18.61 -9.05
C ARG A 404 22.22 -18.28 -10.27
N THR A 405 22.88 -18.17 -11.42
CA THR A 405 22.18 -18.07 -12.70
C THR A 405 21.37 -19.35 -12.94
N GLN A 406 20.18 -19.21 -13.54
CA GLN A 406 19.18 -20.26 -13.76
C GLN A 406 18.44 -20.77 -12.51
N ASP A 407 18.71 -20.24 -11.31
CA ASP A 407 17.94 -20.61 -10.12
C ASP A 407 16.47 -20.19 -10.26
N PRO A 408 15.51 -21.10 -9.98
CA PRO A 408 14.11 -20.73 -9.86
C PRO A 408 13.89 -20.09 -8.49
N PHE A 409 13.11 -19.00 -8.45
CA PHE A 409 12.85 -18.25 -7.24
C PHE A 409 11.39 -17.82 -7.12
N ILE A 410 11.01 -17.47 -5.91
CA ILE A 410 9.73 -16.86 -5.56
C ILE A 410 9.95 -15.58 -4.75
N VAL A 411 9.12 -14.57 -4.99
CA VAL A 411 9.07 -13.27 -4.30
C VAL A 411 7.60 -12.95 -4.02
N GLY A 412 7.12 -13.29 -2.83
CA GLY A 412 5.69 -13.18 -2.51
C GLY A 412 4.82 -13.97 -3.50
N SER A 413 3.94 -13.29 -4.23
CA SER A 413 3.09 -13.89 -5.28
C SER A 413 3.76 -13.92 -6.67
N ILE A 414 4.98 -13.40 -6.81
CA ILE A 414 5.73 -13.36 -8.07
C ILE A 414 6.71 -14.51 -8.08
N TYR A 415 6.89 -15.16 -9.22
CA TYR A 415 7.91 -16.20 -9.40
C TYR A 415 8.68 -15.99 -10.69
N GLY A 416 9.85 -16.61 -10.80
CA GLY A 416 10.69 -16.45 -11.96
C GLY A 416 11.92 -17.34 -11.94
N ARG A 417 12.77 -17.12 -12.94
CA ARG A 417 14.07 -17.76 -13.03
C ARG A 417 15.12 -16.70 -13.28
N VAL A 418 16.25 -16.77 -12.58
CA VAL A 418 17.36 -15.83 -12.76
C VAL A 418 17.96 -16.03 -14.15
N LYS A 419 17.63 -15.15 -15.10
CA LYS A 419 18.15 -15.21 -16.47
C LYS A 419 19.53 -14.60 -16.58
N LEU A 420 19.76 -13.53 -15.82
CA LEU A 420 20.98 -12.74 -15.82
C LEU A 420 21.23 -12.21 -14.41
N MET A 421 22.49 -12.19 -14.00
CA MET A 421 22.95 -11.48 -12.81
C MET A 421 24.09 -10.54 -13.17
N ARG A 422 24.08 -9.33 -12.60
CA ARG A 422 25.17 -8.37 -12.70
C ARG A 422 25.55 -7.85 -11.32
N ASP A 423 26.84 -7.67 -11.09
CA ASP A 423 27.35 -7.02 -9.88
C ASP A 423 27.07 -5.50 -9.88
N ASP A 424 27.48 -4.81 -8.82
CA ASP A 424 27.36 -3.37 -8.64
C ASP A 424 28.17 -2.54 -9.66
N LEU A 425 29.19 -3.15 -10.28
CA LEU A 425 29.97 -2.57 -11.38
C LEU A 425 29.36 -2.86 -12.77
N GLY A 426 28.23 -3.58 -12.83
CA GLY A 426 27.53 -3.95 -14.05
C GLY A 426 28.15 -5.12 -14.81
N LYS A 427 29.14 -5.82 -14.24
CA LYS A 427 29.75 -7.00 -14.85
C LYS A 427 28.85 -8.23 -14.63
N PRO A 428 28.70 -9.10 -15.63
CA PRO A 428 27.94 -10.33 -15.47
C PRO A 428 28.63 -11.28 -14.49
N ILE A 429 27.85 -11.89 -13.59
CA ILE A 429 28.33 -12.88 -12.60
C ILE A 429 27.45 -14.13 -12.63
N ASP A 430 28.02 -15.29 -12.28
CA ASP A 430 27.30 -16.57 -12.28
C ASP A 430 26.76 -16.97 -10.90
N SER A 431 27.39 -16.47 -9.84
CA SER A 431 27.03 -16.77 -8.45
C SER A 431 27.22 -15.56 -7.55
N ALA A 432 26.33 -15.39 -6.57
CA ALA A 432 26.35 -14.31 -5.60
C ALA A 432 26.30 -14.87 -4.17
N LEU A 433 27.29 -14.47 -3.36
CA LEU A 433 27.44 -14.88 -1.96
C LEU A 433 26.66 -13.96 -1.01
N PRO A 434 26.48 -14.34 0.27
CA PRO A 434 25.85 -13.49 1.28
C PRO A 434 26.47 -12.08 1.35
N SER A 435 25.64 -11.09 1.61
CA SER A 435 25.94 -9.65 1.66
C SER A 435 26.35 -9.04 0.31
N THR A 436 26.26 -9.76 -0.80
CA THR A 436 26.58 -9.21 -2.12
C THR A 436 25.32 -8.57 -2.74
N PRO A 437 25.37 -7.29 -3.16
CA PRO A 437 24.29 -6.69 -3.94
C PRO A 437 24.37 -7.11 -5.40
N VAL A 438 23.24 -7.54 -5.98
CA VAL A 438 23.20 -8.06 -7.35
C VAL A 438 21.96 -7.57 -8.07
N ARG A 439 22.11 -7.18 -9.33
CA ARG A 439 20.98 -6.92 -10.22
C ARG A 439 20.58 -8.19 -10.95
N ILE A 440 19.33 -8.59 -10.80
CA ILE A 440 18.76 -9.79 -11.41
C ILE A 440 17.70 -9.43 -12.45
N ALA A 441 17.58 -10.28 -13.48
CA ALA A 441 16.53 -10.22 -14.49
C ALA A 441 15.81 -11.58 -14.61
N GLY A 442 14.59 -11.56 -15.14
CA GLY A 442 13.76 -12.76 -15.33
C GLY A 442 12.57 -12.87 -14.37
N LEU A 443 12.18 -11.76 -13.75
CA LEU A 443 10.92 -11.65 -13.01
C LEU A 443 9.76 -11.49 -14.00
N GLN A 444 8.58 -12.01 -13.66
CA GLN A 444 7.37 -11.80 -14.46
C GLN A 444 6.85 -10.37 -14.33
N GLU A 445 6.93 -9.81 -13.12
CA GLU A 445 6.48 -8.46 -12.77
C GLU A 445 7.50 -7.80 -11.84
N THR A 446 7.38 -6.48 -11.62
CA THR A 446 8.25 -5.73 -10.71
C THR A 446 7.83 -5.99 -9.25
N PRO A 447 8.66 -6.67 -8.43
CA PRO A 447 8.34 -6.95 -7.03
C PRO A 447 8.41 -5.68 -6.19
N LYS A 448 7.77 -5.71 -5.01
CA LYS A 448 7.85 -4.59 -4.08
C LYS A 448 9.22 -4.60 -3.42
N ALA A 449 9.75 -3.40 -3.19
CA ALA A 449 10.98 -3.28 -2.42
C ALA A 449 10.73 -3.71 -0.97
N GLY A 450 11.69 -4.43 -0.39
CA GLY A 450 11.56 -5.10 0.90
C GLY A 450 10.96 -6.49 0.83
N ASP A 451 10.41 -6.92 -0.31
CA ASP A 451 9.97 -8.32 -0.47
C ASP A 451 11.19 -9.26 -0.37
N ILE A 452 10.93 -10.49 0.09
CA ILE A 452 11.96 -11.52 0.22
C ILE A 452 11.92 -12.41 -1.01
N LEU A 453 13.07 -12.55 -1.65
CA LEU A 453 13.34 -13.53 -2.69
C LEU A 453 13.87 -14.81 -2.05
N GLN A 454 13.26 -15.94 -2.40
CA GLN A 454 13.68 -17.26 -1.97
C GLN A 454 13.93 -18.16 -3.19
N VAL A 455 15.12 -18.75 -3.26
CA VAL A 455 15.42 -19.81 -4.23
C VAL A 455 14.70 -21.10 -3.82
N VAL A 456 14.05 -21.73 -4.79
CA VAL A 456 13.30 -22.99 -4.62
C VAL A 456 13.91 -24.11 -5.46
N ALA A 457 13.44 -25.34 -5.30
CA ALA A 457 14.03 -26.47 -6.03
C ALA A 457 13.61 -26.53 -7.50
N SER A 458 12.40 -26.05 -7.83
CA SER A 458 11.85 -26.13 -9.18
C SER A 458 10.89 -24.99 -9.52
N MET A 459 10.69 -24.74 -10.83
CA MET A 459 9.70 -23.76 -11.31
C MET A 459 8.25 -24.16 -10.96
N ASP A 460 7.95 -25.46 -10.93
CA ASP A 460 6.61 -25.95 -10.58
C ASP A 460 6.29 -25.70 -9.11
N GLU A 461 7.28 -25.86 -8.23
CA GLU A 461 7.16 -25.50 -6.83
C GLU A 461 6.99 -23.99 -6.65
N ALA A 462 7.78 -23.18 -7.37
CA ALA A 462 7.68 -21.72 -7.34
C ALA A 462 6.26 -21.26 -7.69
N ARG A 463 5.71 -21.82 -8.77
CA ARG A 463 4.36 -21.51 -9.25
C ARG A 463 3.28 -21.91 -8.24
N ARG A 464 3.32 -23.14 -7.72
CA ARG A 464 2.33 -23.61 -6.73
C ARG A 464 2.31 -22.73 -5.48
N LYS A 465 3.48 -22.34 -4.98
CA LYS A 465 3.60 -21.47 -3.81
C LYS A 465 3.08 -20.05 -4.11
N ALA A 466 3.40 -19.51 -5.28
CA ALA A 466 2.93 -18.19 -5.70
C ALA A 466 1.40 -18.15 -5.84
N ASP A 467 0.81 -19.16 -6.48
CA ASP A 467 -0.65 -19.29 -6.65
C ASP A 467 -1.35 -19.38 -5.28
N GLN A 468 -0.78 -20.15 -4.35
CA GLN A 468 -1.31 -20.27 -2.98
C GLN A 468 -1.25 -18.94 -2.21
N ILE A 469 -0.15 -18.18 -2.34
CA ILE A 469 0.00 -16.86 -1.70
C ILE A 469 -0.99 -15.85 -2.31
N SER A 470 -1.24 -15.92 -3.62
CA SER A 470 -2.23 -15.06 -4.27
C SER A 470 -3.63 -15.33 -3.72
N LEU A 471 -4.03 -16.60 -3.61
CA LEU A 471 -5.35 -17.00 -3.11
C LEU A 471 -5.59 -16.54 -1.66
N LEU A 472 -4.55 -16.61 -0.83
CA LEU A 472 -4.58 -16.14 0.56
C LEU A 472 -4.71 -14.61 0.63
N ARG A 473 -4.03 -13.86 -0.25
CA ARG A 473 -4.17 -12.40 -0.34
C ARG A 473 -5.58 -11.98 -0.75
N ASP A 474 -6.18 -12.68 -1.71
CA ASP A 474 -7.53 -12.38 -2.18
C ASP A 474 -8.59 -12.62 -1.10
N THR A 475 -8.44 -13.70 -0.34
CA THR A 475 -9.34 -14.01 0.79
C THR A 475 -9.15 -13.03 1.96
N THR A 476 -7.92 -12.61 2.26
CA THR A 476 -7.66 -11.61 3.33
C THR A 476 -8.17 -10.22 2.95
N SER A 477 -8.01 -9.83 1.68
CA SER A 477 -8.51 -8.54 1.17
C SER A 477 -10.04 -8.44 1.15
N ALA A 478 -10.73 -9.59 1.02
CA ALA A 478 -12.19 -9.66 1.14
C ALA A 478 -12.69 -9.46 2.59
N VAL A 479 -11.86 -9.78 3.59
CA VAL A 479 -12.18 -9.61 5.02
C VAL A 479 -11.93 -8.16 5.49
N ASP A 480 -10.89 -7.50 4.99
CA ASP A 480 -10.62 -6.06 5.27
C ASP A 480 -11.65 -5.10 4.64
N GLY A 481 -12.45 -5.57 3.68
CA GLY A 481 -13.62 -4.85 3.16
C GLY A 481 -14.68 -4.53 4.23
N ALA A 482 -14.58 -5.10 5.44
CA ALA A 482 -15.45 -4.82 6.58
C ALA A 482 -15.11 -3.51 7.32
N GLN A 483 -14.04 -2.77 6.98
CA GLN A 483 -13.80 -1.39 7.45
C GLN A 483 -14.59 -0.34 6.63
N GLY A 484 -15.81 -0.69 6.22
CA GLY A 484 -16.64 0.13 5.33
C GLY A 484 -17.11 1.44 5.95
N LEU A 485 -17.24 1.57 7.27
CA LEU A 485 -17.81 2.78 7.88
C LEU A 485 -16.85 3.99 7.87
N ASP A 486 -15.58 3.80 8.23
CA ASP A 486 -14.59 4.89 8.18
C ASP A 486 -14.22 5.25 6.73
N SER A 487 -14.14 4.26 5.84
CA SER A 487 -13.92 4.47 4.41
C SER A 487 -15.11 5.18 3.74
N LEU A 488 -16.36 4.86 4.12
CA LEU A 488 -17.55 5.58 3.66
C LEU A 488 -17.62 7.00 4.23
N MET A 489 -17.26 7.23 5.50
CA MET A 489 -17.17 8.59 6.06
C MET A 489 -16.08 9.42 5.37
N THR A 490 -14.94 8.81 5.06
CA THR A 490 -13.85 9.44 4.30
C THR A 490 -14.30 9.74 2.87
N ALA A 491 -14.99 8.82 2.19
CA ALA A 491 -15.55 9.05 0.86
C ALA A 491 -16.63 10.16 0.82
N ILE A 492 -17.44 10.27 1.88
CA ILE A 492 -18.46 11.34 2.03
C ILE A 492 -17.79 12.70 2.29
N GLN A 493 -16.71 12.75 3.08
CA GLN A 493 -15.91 13.96 3.26
C GLN A 493 -15.10 14.33 2.00
N GLU A 494 -14.56 13.34 1.29
CA GLU A 494 -13.83 13.49 0.03
C GLU A 494 -14.72 14.05 -1.10
N GLY A 495 -16.03 13.85 -1.03
CA GLY A 495 -16.98 14.48 -1.97
C GLY A 495 -17.03 16.01 -1.89
N ARG A 496 -16.43 16.62 -0.85
CA ARG A 496 -16.24 18.08 -0.73
C ARG A 496 -14.88 18.56 -1.26
N LEU A 497 -13.89 17.68 -1.38
CA LEU A 497 -12.56 18.01 -1.87
C LEU A 497 -12.55 17.99 -3.40
N LYS A 498 -12.06 19.07 -4.03
CA LYS A 498 -11.78 19.07 -5.47
C LYS A 498 -10.48 18.30 -5.71
N HIS A 499 -10.59 17.15 -6.37
CA HIS A 499 -9.44 16.30 -6.66
C HIS A 499 -8.79 16.68 -7.99
N LEU A 500 -7.51 17.05 -7.97
CA LEU A 500 -6.68 17.11 -9.17
C LEU A 500 -6.24 15.69 -9.52
N LYS A 501 -6.84 15.15 -10.56
CA LYS A 501 -6.61 13.80 -11.06
C LYS A 501 -5.36 13.76 -11.93
N VAL A 502 -4.39 12.91 -11.57
CA VAL A 502 -3.13 12.78 -12.31
C VAL A 502 -2.80 11.32 -12.61
N VAL A 503 -2.14 11.09 -13.75
CA VAL A 503 -1.47 9.82 -14.06
C VAL A 503 0.01 10.00 -13.76
N LEU A 504 0.62 9.07 -13.03
CA LEU A 504 2.02 9.13 -12.61
C LEU A 504 2.80 7.91 -13.10
N LYS A 505 3.90 8.16 -13.79
CA LYS A 505 4.92 7.16 -14.11
C LYS A 505 6.24 7.53 -13.47
N ALA A 506 6.91 6.55 -12.89
CA ALA A 506 8.26 6.72 -12.36
C ALA A 506 9.20 5.65 -12.93
N ASP A 507 10.49 5.86 -12.82
CA ASP A 507 11.52 4.94 -13.28
C ASP A 507 11.62 3.66 -12.42
N THR A 508 11.41 3.80 -11.12
CA THR A 508 11.54 2.76 -10.10
C THR A 508 10.28 2.70 -9.25
N LEU A 509 9.97 1.52 -8.71
CA LEU A 509 8.79 1.35 -7.88
C LEU A 509 8.88 2.13 -6.56
N GLY A 510 10.07 2.20 -5.96
CA GLY A 510 10.29 2.94 -4.72
C GLY A 510 10.04 4.44 -4.90
N THR A 511 10.50 5.02 -6.01
CA THR A 511 10.26 6.43 -6.32
C THR A 511 8.79 6.70 -6.64
N LEU A 512 8.10 5.78 -7.31
CA LEU A 512 6.65 5.88 -7.52
C LEU A 512 5.90 6.00 -6.18
N GLU A 513 6.22 5.15 -5.21
CA GLU A 513 5.61 5.17 -3.87
C GLU A 513 5.90 6.49 -3.14
N ALA A 514 7.15 6.94 -3.16
CA ALA A 514 7.58 8.17 -2.49
C ALA A 514 6.94 9.43 -3.11
N VAL A 515 6.91 9.53 -4.45
CA VAL A 515 6.28 10.65 -5.16
C VAL A 515 4.78 10.63 -4.96
N LYS A 516 4.13 9.45 -5.02
CA LYS A 516 2.70 9.33 -4.78
C LYS A 516 2.33 9.83 -3.38
N ARG A 517 3.03 9.37 -2.35
CA ARG A 517 2.81 9.82 -0.97
C ARG A 517 3.03 11.34 -0.82
N SER A 518 4.10 11.85 -1.41
CA SER A 518 4.41 13.29 -1.35
C SER A 518 3.33 14.13 -2.02
N LEU A 519 2.74 13.64 -3.12
CA LEU A 519 1.62 14.30 -3.79
C LEU A 519 0.34 14.27 -2.94
N GLU A 520 0.07 13.16 -2.24
CA GLU A 520 -1.07 13.02 -1.32
C GLU A 520 -0.93 13.93 -0.08
N ASP A 521 0.31 14.17 0.38
CA ASP A 521 0.62 15.10 1.47
C ASP A 521 0.40 16.57 1.06
N VAL A 522 0.43 16.90 -0.24
CA VAL A 522 0.06 18.22 -0.78
C VAL A 522 -1.47 18.34 -0.80
N ARG A 523 -2.05 18.59 0.38
CA ARG A 523 -3.49 18.81 0.57
C ARG A 523 -3.78 20.09 1.32
N LYS A 524 -4.91 20.71 1.01
CA LYS A 524 -5.54 21.81 1.76
C LYS A 524 -7.03 21.54 1.78
N ASP A 525 -7.76 22.08 2.76
CA ASP A 525 -9.15 21.70 3.11
C ASP A 525 -10.17 21.64 1.94
N GLU A 526 -9.85 22.22 0.78
CA GLU A 526 -10.68 22.29 -0.42
C GLU A 526 -10.11 21.53 -1.65
N VAL A 527 -8.80 21.24 -1.70
CA VAL A 527 -8.13 20.66 -2.88
C VAL A 527 -7.08 19.61 -2.50
N SER A 528 -6.99 18.54 -3.29
CA SER A 528 -6.00 17.46 -3.11
C SER A 528 -5.59 16.84 -4.44
N VAL A 529 -4.38 16.30 -4.53
CA VAL A 529 -3.94 15.51 -5.69
C VAL A 529 -4.38 14.05 -5.51
N LYS A 530 -4.94 13.45 -6.56
CA LYS A 530 -5.30 12.03 -6.59
C LYS A 530 -4.63 11.35 -7.78
N VAL A 531 -3.72 10.42 -7.48
CA VAL A 531 -3.08 9.59 -8.51
C VAL A 531 -4.06 8.47 -8.91
N ILE A 532 -4.58 8.52 -10.13
CA ILE A 532 -5.53 7.51 -10.63
C ILE A 532 -4.79 6.25 -11.04
N LEU A 533 -3.69 6.44 -11.77
CA LEU A 533 -2.87 5.37 -12.28
C LEU A 533 -1.41 5.70 -11.98
N GLY A 534 -0.79 4.85 -11.18
CA GLY A 534 0.63 4.85 -10.89
C GLY A 534 1.28 3.64 -11.58
N GLY A 535 2.41 3.83 -12.26
CA GLY A 535 3.14 2.71 -12.83
C GLY A 535 4.63 2.97 -12.96
N VAL A 536 5.38 1.89 -13.19
CA VAL A 536 6.83 1.93 -13.40
C VAL A 536 7.13 1.86 -14.90
N GLY A 537 8.09 2.65 -15.37
CA GLY A 537 8.53 2.70 -16.76
C GLY A 537 8.04 3.95 -17.51
N ALA A 538 8.42 4.04 -18.78
CA ALA A 538 8.10 5.20 -19.62
C ALA A 538 6.60 5.38 -19.85
N LEU A 539 6.18 6.63 -20.11
CA LEU A 539 4.80 6.97 -20.46
C LEU A 539 4.42 6.35 -21.80
N THR A 540 3.25 5.71 -21.83
CA THR A 540 2.68 5.05 -23.02
C THR A 540 1.43 5.78 -23.52
N GLU A 541 0.99 5.48 -24.74
CA GLU A 541 -0.26 6.02 -25.30
C GLU A 541 -1.47 5.72 -24.41
N SER A 542 -1.53 4.52 -23.82
CA SER A 542 -2.62 4.14 -22.90
C SER A 542 -2.67 5.04 -21.67
N ASP A 543 -1.52 5.47 -21.15
CA ASP A 543 -1.46 6.37 -20.00
C ASP A 543 -1.98 7.76 -20.35
N ILE A 544 -1.68 8.25 -21.55
CA ILE A 544 -2.18 9.52 -22.06
C ILE A 544 -3.70 9.47 -22.29
N MET A 545 -4.22 8.38 -22.84
CA MET A 545 -5.67 8.19 -23.01
C MET A 545 -6.40 8.16 -21.67
N MET A 546 -5.80 7.50 -20.66
CA MET A 546 -6.33 7.51 -19.28
C MET A 546 -6.32 8.92 -18.68
N ALA A 547 -5.25 9.70 -18.91
CA ALA A 547 -5.20 11.09 -18.47
C ALA A 547 -6.26 11.94 -19.19
N ALA A 548 -6.45 11.77 -20.51
CA ALA A 548 -7.44 12.50 -21.30
C ALA A 548 -8.89 12.28 -20.83
N ALA A 549 -9.18 11.13 -20.23
CA ALA A 549 -10.49 10.83 -19.66
C ALA A 549 -10.77 11.58 -18.33
N THR A 550 -9.81 12.33 -17.80
CA THR A 550 -9.90 13.00 -16.50
C THR A 550 -9.99 14.51 -16.65
N GLU A 551 -10.68 15.16 -15.71
CA GLU A 551 -10.75 16.64 -15.68
C GLU A 551 -9.35 17.22 -15.43
N GLY A 552 -8.86 18.00 -16.39
CA GLY A 552 -7.54 18.65 -16.34
C GLY A 552 -6.44 17.93 -17.14
N GLY A 553 -6.62 16.64 -17.46
CA GLY A 553 -5.76 15.89 -18.37
C GLY A 553 -4.27 15.97 -18.06
N ILE A 554 -3.83 15.56 -16.87
CA ILE A 554 -2.41 15.70 -16.46
C ILE A 554 -1.71 14.33 -16.42
N ALA A 555 -0.60 14.22 -17.13
CA ALA A 555 0.31 13.08 -17.10
C ALA A 555 1.70 13.52 -16.59
N LEU A 556 2.17 12.86 -15.54
CA LEU A 556 3.44 13.13 -14.86
C LEU A 556 4.42 11.97 -15.10
N GLY A 557 5.63 12.31 -15.54
CA GLY A 557 6.76 11.40 -15.63
C GLY A 557 7.86 11.81 -14.66
N PHE A 558 8.26 10.93 -13.75
CA PHE A 558 9.37 11.15 -12.83
C PHE A 558 10.57 10.30 -13.22
N ASN A 559 11.66 10.97 -13.60
CA ASN A 559 12.88 10.37 -14.14
C ASN A 559 12.66 9.42 -15.33
N VAL A 560 11.53 9.58 -16.05
CA VAL A 560 11.20 8.79 -17.24
C VAL A 560 11.09 9.69 -18.47
N PRO A 561 11.66 9.26 -19.62
CA PRO A 561 11.53 10.02 -20.84
C PRO A 561 10.11 9.90 -21.40
N ALA A 562 9.64 10.98 -22.02
CA ALA A 562 8.46 10.97 -22.87
C ALA A 562 8.87 10.96 -24.34
N ASN A 563 8.55 9.87 -25.03
CA ASN A 563 8.84 9.71 -26.46
C ASN A 563 8.11 10.77 -27.30
N ALA A 564 8.68 11.16 -28.44
CA ALA A 564 8.10 12.17 -29.33
C ALA A 564 6.66 11.82 -29.74
N HIS A 565 6.41 10.55 -30.06
CA HIS A 565 5.06 10.06 -30.38
C HIS A 565 4.06 10.28 -29.24
N VAL A 566 4.47 10.05 -27.98
CA VAL A 566 3.62 10.22 -26.79
C VAL A 566 3.30 11.69 -26.56
N ARG A 567 4.26 12.59 -26.83
CA ARG A 567 4.03 14.05 -26.81
C ARG A 567 3.02 14.48 -27.86
N ASP A 568 3.17 13.99 -29.10
CA ASP A 568 2.23 14.30 -30.19
C ASP A 568 0.80 13.83 -29.85
N VAL A 569 0.67 12.66 -29.22
CA VAL A 569 -0.63 12.14 -28.77
C VAL A 569 -1.19 12.99 -27.62
N ALA A 570 -0.35 13.41 -26.68
CA ALA A 570 -0.78 14.29 -25.60
C ALA A 570 -1.30 15.64 -26.12
N ASP A 571 -0.58 16.28 -27.04
CA ASP A 571 -0.97 17.55 -27.66
C ASP A 571 -2.29 17.45 -28.42
N ARG A 572 -2.51 16.34 -29.15
CA ARG A 572 -3.77 16.10 -29.88
C ARG A 572 -4.98 15.90 -28.97
N ASN A 573 -4.77 15.31 -27.79
CA ASN A 573 -5.83 15.03 -26.83
C ASN A 573 -5.96 16.12 -25.75
N GLY A 574 -5.17 17.20 -25.83
CA GLY A 574 -5.18 18.29 -24.84
C GLY A 574 -4.68 17.88 -23.46
N VAL A 575 -3.81 16.86 -23.38
CA VAL A 575 -3.22 16.37 -22.14
C VAL A 575 -1.93 17.14 -21.85
N GLN A 576 -1.83 17.72 -20.66
CA GLN A 576 -0.62 18.36 -20.17
C GLN A 576 0.37 17.31 -19.68
N LEU A 577 1.53 17.27 -20.33
CA LEU A 577 2.59 16.31 -20.03
C LEU A 577 3.75 17.01 -19.32
N PHE A 578 4.05 16.60 -18.09
CA PHE A 578 5.17 17.12 -17.33
C PHE A 578 6.17 16.01 -17.02
N THR A 579 7.45 16.26 -17.31
CA THR A 579 8.54 15.35 -16.94
C THR A 579 9.47 16.05 -15.96
N TYR A 580 9.73 15.41 -14.83
CA TYR A 580 10.55 15.93 -13.75
C TYR A 580 11.70 14.97 -13.45
N SER A 581 12.84 15.52 -13.03
CA SER A 581 13.97 14.73 -12.51
C SER A 581 14.26 15.05 -11.03
N ILE A 582 13.54 16.02 -10.45
CA ILE A 582 13.72 16.48 -9.07
C ILE A 582 12.34 16.58 -8.41
N ILE A 583 12.16 15.89 -7.27
CA ILE A 583 10.87 15.79 -6.59
C ILE A 583 10.32 17.14 -6.10
N TYR A 584 11.18 18.07 -5.67
CA TYR A 584 10.75 19.41 -5.25
C TYR A 584 10.09 20.22 -6.37
N GLN A 585 10.65 20.15 -7.58
CA GLN A 585 10.09 20.87 -8.74
C GLN A 585 8.68 20.36 -9.06
N LEU A 586 8.50 19.04 -8.99
CA LEU A 586 7.20 18.40 -9.16
C LEU A 586 6.22 18.88 -8.09
N ILE A 587 6.60 18.85 -6.82
CA ILE A 587 5.75 19.28 -5.70
C ILE A 587 5.37 20.76 -5.82
N ASP A 588 6.34 21.63 -6.11
CA ASP A 588 6.12 23.07 -6.21
C ASP A 588 5.22 23.44 -7.39
N ASP A 589 5.38 22.79 -8.54
CA ASP A 589 4.50 23.01 -9.68
C ASP A 589 3.09 22.47 -9.42
N MET A 590 2.94 21.33 -8.74
CA MET A 590 1.62 20.84 -8.32
C MET A 590 0.95 21.80 -7.34
N LYS A 591 1.68 22.40 -6.38
CA LYS A 591 1.16 23.44 -5.49
C LYS A 591 0.68 24.67 -6.26
N LYS A 592 1.39 25.09 -7.31
CA LYS A 592 0.96 26.21 -8.17
C LYS A 592 -0.32 25.88 -8.93
N ILE A 593 -0.41 24.67 -9.51
CA ILE A 593 -1.61 24.24 -10.24
C ILE A 593 -2.82 24.18 -9.30
N LEU A 594 -2.66 23.58 -8.12
CA LEU A 594 -3.70 23.52 -7.11
C LEU A 594 -4.09 24.92 -6.59
N SER A 595 -3.14 25.85 -6.48
CA SER A 595 -3.45 27.25 -6.10
C SER A 595 -4.37 27.92 -7.13
N GLY A 596 -4.19 27.60 -8.42
CA GLY A 596 -5.09 28.06 -9.48
C GLY A 596 -6.50 27.45 -9.43
N MET A 597 -6.68 26.33 -8.72
CA MET A 597 -7.99 25.71 -8.49
C MET A 597 -8.72 26.27 -7.28
N LEU A 598 -8.03 27.02 -6.41
CA LEU A 598 -8.62 27.63 -5.23
C LEU A 598 -9.49 28.83 -5.63
N GLU A 599 -10.65 28.94 -4.99
CA GLU A 599 -11.48 30.13 -5.14
C GLU A 599 -10.82 31.32 -4.45
N ALA A 600 -10.83 32.48 -5.11
CA ALA A 600 -10.23 33.69 -4.56
C ALA A 600 -10.90 34.09 -3.23
N GLU A 601 -10.09 34.40 -2.23
CA GLU A 601 -10.62 34.87 -0.96
C GLU A 601 -11.20 36.28 -1.15
N VAL A 602 -12.47 36.44 -0.82
CA VAL A 602 -13.15 37.72 -0.91
C VAL A 602 -13.08 38.39 0.45
N ASN A 603 -12.15 39.32 0.60
CA ASN A 603 -11.97 40.06 1.84
C ASN A 603 -12.69 41.41 1.75
N GLU A 604 -13.44 41.76 2.80
CA GLU A 604 -13.97 43.11 2.96
C GLU A 604 -12.84 44.04 3.42
N VAL A 605 -12.46 44.99 2.58
CA VAL A 605 -11.46 46.00 2.91
C VAL A 605 -12.18 47.33 3.12
N ILE A 606 -12.02 47.88 4.31
CA ILE A 606 -12.51 49.22 4.66
C ILE A 606 -11.62 50.24 3.95
N LEU A 607 -12.23 51.10 3.14
CA LEU A 607 -11.55 52.14 2.36
C LEU A 607 -11.38 53.44 3.15
N GLY A 608 -12.36 53.77 3.98
CA GLY A 608 -12.34 54.99 4.78
C GLY A 608 -13.66 55.29 5.47
N LYS A 609 -13.63 56.27 6.36
CA LYS A 609 -14.77 56.75 7.14
C LYS A 609 -15.01 58.23 6.87
N ALA A 610 -16.28 58.63 6.77
CA ALA A 610 -16.68 60.04 6.73
C ALA A 610 -17.82 60.34 7.68
N GLU A 611 -17.74 61.49 8.32
CA GLU A 611 -18.76 61.99 9.23
C GLU A 611 -19.70 62.94 8.48
N ILE A 612 -21.01 62.71 8.60
CA ILE A 612 -22.04 63.55 7.97
C ILE A 612 -22.16 64.87 8.75
N LYS A 613 -21.92 66.00 8.08
CA LYS A 613 -22.07 67.35 8.66
C LYS A 613 -23.44 67.94 8.43
N ALA A 614 -24.02 67.71 7.25
CA ALA A 614 -25.32 68.25 6.90
C ALA A 614 -26.04 67.37 5.88
N VAL A 615 -27.36 67.33 5.94
CA VAL A 615 -28.22 66.68 4.94
C VAL A 615 -28.94 67.78 4.17
N PHE A 616 -28.73 67.83 2.84
CA PHE A 616 -29.25 68.90 1.99
C PHE A 616 -30.56 68.52 1.29
N LEU A 617 -30.70 67.26 0.88
CA LEU A 617 -31.88 66.79 0.17
C LEU A 617 -32.19 65.35 0.56
N THR A 618 -33.43 65.10 0.93
CA THR A 618 -33.92 63.76 1.28
C THR A 618 -35.02 63.35 0.31
N GLN A 619 -34.77 62.32 -0.49
CA GLN A 619 -35.75 61.66 -1.34
C GLN A 619 -36.00 60.23 -0.83
N LYS A 620 -37.05 59.56 -1.34
CA LYS A 620 -37.45 58.22 -0.85
C LYS A 620 -36.35 57.15 -0.91
N LYS A 621 -35.40 57.23 -1.86
CA LYS A 621 -34.31 56.24 -2.06
C LYS A 621 -32.93 56.87 -2.28
N ALA A 622 -32.82 58.18 -2.16
CA ALA A 622 -31.58 58.90 -2.37
C ALA A 622 -31.50 60.13 -1.47
N MET A 623 -30.32 60.40 -0.91
CA MET A 623 -30.07 61.55 -0.06
C MET A 623 -28.79 62.26 -0.52
N ILE A 624 -28.80 63.60 -0.53
CA ILE A 624 -27.60 64.40 -0.76
C ILE A 624 -27.13 64.91 0.58
N ILE A 625 -25.92 64.53 0.95
CA ILE A 625 -25.30 64.85 2.23
C ILE A 625 -23.97 65.56 2.00
N GLY A 626 -23.63 66.48 2.88
CA GLY A 626 -22.28 66.99 3.05
C GLY A 626 -21.59 66.19 4.14
N CYS A 627 -20.47 65.56 3.81
CA CYS A 627 -19.68 64.82 4.78
C CYS A 627 -18.21 65.22 4.70
N LYS A 628 -17.48 64.94 5.78
CA LYS A 628 -16.04 65.16 5.86
C LYS A 628 -15.36 63.81 6.06
N VAL A 629 -14.40 63.48 5.21
CA VAL A 629 -13.62 62.24 5.34
C VAL A 629 -12.72 62.36 6.56
N THR A 630 -12.93 61.49 7.55
CA THR A 630 -12.21 61.48 8.83
C THR A 630 -11.03 60.53 8.81
N GLU A 631 -11.10 59.46 8.03
CA GLU A 631 -10.05 58.43 7.95
C GLU A 631 -10.05 57.82 6.55
N GLY A 632 -8.88 57.66 5.94
CA GLY A 632 -8.74 56.97 4.66
C GLY A 632 -9.34 57.73 3.48
N LYS A 633 -10.04 57.02 2.58
CA LYS A 633 -10.64 57.62 1.38
C LYS A 633 -12.03 57.06 1.08
N ILE A 634 -12.84 57.87 0.41
CA ILE A 634 -14.15 57.47 -0.07
C ILE A 634 -14.17 57.49 -1.60
N GLU A 635 -14.51 56.35 -2.19
CA GLU A 635 -14.60 56.15 -3.64
C GLU A 635 -16.05 56.18 -4.14
N ASN A 636 -16.24 56.68 -5.36
CA ASN A 636 -17.53 56.72 -6.00
C ASN A 636 -18.01 55.29 -6.33
N LYS A 637 -19.30 54.99 -6.16
CA LYS A 637 -19.90 53.64 -6.30
C LYS A 637 -19.44 52.60 -5.28
N SER A 638 -18.78 53.02 -4.20
CA SER A 638 -18.46 52.13 -3.08
C SER A 638 -19.72 51.81 -2.24
N ARG A 639 -19.70 50.64 -1.59
CA ARG A 639 -20.71 50.27 -0.59
C ARG A 639 -20.35 50.93 0.73
N VAL A 640 -21.36 51.36 1.47
CA VAL A 640 -21.19 52.05 2.74
C VAL A 640 -22.10 51.48 3.83
N ARG A 641 -21.55 51.38 5.04
CA ARG A 641 -22.26 51.10 6.29
C ARG A 641 -22.46 52.40 7.05
N VAL A 642 -23.63 52.61 7.62
CA VAL A 642 -24.00 53.81 8.36
C VAL A 642 -24.02 53.49 9.83
N PHE A 643 -23.21 54.21 10.63
CA PHE A 643 -23.14 54.07 12.07
C PHE A 643 -23.65 55.31 12.78
N ARG A 644 -24.46 55.13 13.84
CA ARG A 644 -24.95 56.20 14.70
C ARG A 644 -24.65 55.84 16.15
N GLY A 645 -23.87 56.68 16.83
CA GLY A 645 -23.44 56.39 18.21
C GLY A 645 -22.64 55.08 18.36
N GLY A 646 -22.07 54.55 17.28
CA GLY A 646 -21.36 53.28 17.24
C GLY A 646 -22.20 52.06 16.82
N GLU A 647 -23.52 52.18 16.66
CA GLU A 647 -24.39 51.09 16.20
C GLU A 647 -24.65 51.17 14.69
N LEU A 648 -24.71 50.02 14.02
CA LEU A 648 -25.00 49.92 12.59
C LEU A 648 -26.51 50.18 12.35
N VAL A 649 -26.82 51.29 11.68
CA VAL A 649 -28.20 51.74 11.39
C VAL A 649 -28.69 51.23 10.03
N GLY A 650 -27.76 50.99 9.09
CA GLY A 650 -28.09 50.39 7.80
C GLY A 650 -26.97 50.46 6.79
N GLU A 651 -27.25 50.01 5.58
CA GLU A 651 -26.30 49.96 4.47
C GLU A 651 -26.82 50.72 3.25
N GLY A 652 -25.92 51.16 2.39
CA GLY A 652 -26.26 51.79 1.12
C GLY A 652 -25.08 51.86 0.15
N VAL A 653 -25.26 52.59 -0.94
CA VAL A 653 -24.25 52.77 -1.99
C VAL A 653 -24.06 54.26 -2.27
N ILE A 654 -22.82 54.66 -2.55
CA ILE A 654 -22.54 56.02 -3.00
C ILE A 654 -22.83 56.12 -4.50
N GLY A 655 -23.92 56.81 -4.88
CA GLY A 655 -24.28 57.01 -6.29
C GLY A 655 -23.40 58.03 -7.00
N SER A 656 -22.98 59.10 -6.32
CA SER A 656 -22.05 60.10 -6.86
C SER A 656 -21.29 60.86 -5.77
N LEU A 657 -20.00 61.12 -5.98
CA LEU A 657 -19.17 62.01 -5.17
C LEU A 657 -18.93 63.33 -5.89
N LYS A 658 -19.11 64.45 -5.17
CA LYS A 658 -18.83 65.79 -5.66
C LYS A 658 -17.94 66.55 -4.70
N ARG A 659 -16.91 67.21 -5.23
CA ARG A 659 -16.12 68.21 -4.52
C ARG A 659 -16.52 69.58 -5.08
N VAL A 660 -17.20 70.39 -4.27
CA VAL A 660 -17.79 71.67 -4.69
C VAL A 660 -18.79 71.46 -5.85
N ASN A 661 -18.36 71.64 -7.10
CA ASN A 661 -19.21 71.47 -8.29
C ASN A 661 -18.77 70.30 -9.20
N ASP A 662 -17.59 69.72 -8.97
CA ASP A 662 -17.00 68.71 -9.86
C ASP A 662 -17.26 67.30 -9.33
N VAL A 663 -17.63 66.39 -10.23
CA VAL A 663 -17.77 64.96 -9.91
C VAL A 663 -16.38 64.34 -9.87
N VAL A 664 -16.03 63.76 -8.73
CA VAL A 664 -14.70 63.18 -8.49
C VAL A 664 -14.79 61.67 -8.29
N LYS A 665 -13.69 60.96 -8.58
CA LYS A 665 -13.63 59.49 -8.43
C LYS A 665 -13.42 59.08 -6.97
N GLU A 666 -12.59 59.81 -6.24
CA GLU A 666 -12.27 59.55 -4.84
C GLU A 666 -12.00 60.86 -4.10
N ILE A 667 -12.13 60.81 -2.77
CA ILE A 667 -11.89 61.95 -1.87
C ILE A 667 -11.08 61.45 -0.68
N GLU A 668 -9.95 62.11 -0.46
CA GLU A 668 -8.99 61.78 0.59
C GLU A 668 -9.36 62.43 1.93
N GLU A 669 -8.72 61.91 2.98
CA GLU A 669 -8.86 62.37 4.36
C GLU A 669 -8.76 63.90 4.52
N GLY A 670 -9.54 64.44 5.46
CA GLY A 670 -9.53 65.84 5.83
C GLY A 670 -10.36 66.75 4.92
N HIS A 671 -10.79 66.26 3.76
CA HIS A 671 -11.57 67.04 2.79
C HIS A 671 -13.09 66.88 2.98
N GLU A 672 -13.82 67.95 2.67
CA GLU A 672 -15.28 67.95 2.64
C GLU A 672 -15.81 67.62 1.25
N CYS A 673 -16.92 66.90 1.21
CA CYS A 673 -17.54 66.47 -0.02
C CYS A 673 -19.05 66.32 0.05
N GLY A 674 -19.68 66.51 -1.11
CA GLY A 674 -21.07 66.19 -1.35
C GLY A 674 -21.20 64.74 -1.81
N VAL A 675 -21.95 63.93 -1.08
CA VAL A 675 -22.20 62.53 -1.40
C VAL A 675 -23.67 62.37 -1.72
N ARG A 676 -23.96 61.72 -2.85
CA ARG A 676 -25.30 61.21 -3.13
C ARG A 676 -25.36 59.78 -2.63
N PHE A 677 -25.97 59.59 -1.47
CA PHE A 677 -26.23 58.28 -0.89
C PHE A 677 -27.49 57.68 -1.50
N GLU A 678 -27.45 56.40 -1.86
CA GLU A 678 -28.58 55.64 -2.36
C GLU A 678 -28.83 54.46 -1.40
N GLY A 679 -30.01 54.45 -0.78
CA GLY A 679 -30.38 53.48 0.25
C GLY A 679 -31.71 53.86 0.90
N ASP A 680 -32.28 52.92 1.64
CA ASP A 680 -33.57 53.10 2.33
C ASP A 680 -33.40 53.69 3.75
N THR A 681 -32.17 53.79 4.24
CA THR A 681 -31.81 54.31 5.57
C THR A 681 -31.86 55.85 5.60
N LYS A 682 -32.49 56.42 6.63
CA LYS A 682 -32.49 57.87 6.86
C LYS A 682 -31.22 58.32 7.57
N LEU A 683 -30.44 59.15 6.87
CA LEU A 683 -29.20 59.72 7.38
C LEU A 683 -29.45 60.98 8.20
N GLU A 684 -28.73 61.13 9.30
CA GLU A 684 -28.74 62.30 10.17
C GLU A 684 -27.34 62.94 10.27
N ALA A 685 -27.29 64.21 10.67
CA ALA A 685 -26.01 64.87 10.93
C ALA A 685 -25.35 64.25 12.17
N GLY A 686 -24.06 63.92 12.06
CA GLY A 686 -23.30 63.20 13.08
C GLY A 686 -23.19 61.68 12.84
N ASP A 687 -23.90 61.12 11.86
CA ASP A 687 -23.73 59.72 11.45
C ASP A 687 -22.35 59.52 10.77
N ILE A 688 -21.77 58.33 10.92
CA ILE A 688 -20.50 57.94 10.32
C ILE A 688 -20.76 56.95 9.17
N LEU A 689 -20.27 57.28 7.99
CA LEU A 689 -20.26 56.41 6.81
C LEU A 689 -18.93 55.67 6.73
N GLU A 690 -18.96 54.35 6.82
CA GLU A 690 -17.82 53.48 6.59
C GLU A 690 -17.91 52.87 5.19
N SER A 691 -17.00 53.28 4.30
CA SER A 691 -16.90 52.75 2.93
C SER A 691 -16.07 51.48 2.91
N TRP A 692 -16.56 50.46 2.22
CA TRP A 692 -15.88 49.19 2.06
C TRP A 692 -16.00 48.66 0.63
N LYS A 693 -15.00 47.87 0.22
CA LYS A 693 -15.01 47.12 -1.03
C LYS A 693 -14.71 45.64 -0.78
N LEU A 694 -15.23 44.80 -1.67
CA LEU A 694 -14.80 43.41 -1.75
C LEU A 694 -13.52 43.37 -2.58
N GLU A 695 -12.40 43.03 -1.94
CA GLU A 695 -11.14 42.78 -2.64
C GLU A 695 -10.98 41.27 -2.84
N ARG A 696 -10.77 40.86 -4.09
CA ARG A 696 -10.45 39.47 -4.42
C ARG A 696 -8.95 39.28 -4.28
N ARG A 697 -8.54 38.42 -3.36
CA ARG A 697 -7.14 38.03 -3.19
C ARG A 697 -6.96 36.58 -3.64
N GLU A 698 -6.01 36.36 -4.53
CA GLU A 698 -5.64 35.00 -4.95
C GLU A 698 -5.03 34.24 -3.77
N ARG A 699 -5.48 33.00 -3.56
CA ARG A 699 -4.98 32.13 -2.49
C ARG A 699 -3.80 31.33 -3.02
N VAL A 700 -2.78 31.15 -2.19
CA VAL A 700 -1.61 30.32 -2.49
C VAL A 700 -1.58 29.17 -1.50
N LEU A 701 -1.12 28.00 -1.97
CA LEU A 701 -0.92 26.80 -1.16
C LEU A 701 0.32 26.86 -0.28
#